data_AF-T1INF1-F1
#
_entry.id   AF-T1INF1-F1
#
_cell.length_a   1.000
_cell.length_b   1.000
_cell.length_c   1.000
_cell.angle_alpha   90.00
_cell.angle_beta   90.00
_cell.angle_gamma   90.00
#
_symmetry.space_group_name_H-M   'P 1'
#
loop_
_entity.id
_entity.type
_entity.pdbx_description
1 polymer ?
#
loop_
_entity_poly.entity_id
_entity_poly.type
_entity_poly.pdbx_seq_one_letter_code
_entity_poly.pdbx_strand_id
1 'polypeptide(L)'
;MIEKSLFQVLDYTILAMVLAASLGIGFYFACCGGKQKTTAEYFKGNMNMKITPIIMSMMASFISSNMMLGIPAEVYHYGFDYWYTLLGSFIGGPIAIYGFMPVFYKLQITSIYEYIQYRFSNTVRLCSSLMYIFSLIVLASFVTYAPVLALSQVTGLGVWTSILTTTAIGTVYTTIGGIKAVVWTDVLQLLIFIAALLATIIKGAINVGGLSYIVDKNIEGNRLRAVSFSPDPKIRFTAWGLLIYSALKSMSLYGVSQMQLQRYMCCPNNKAARKSVWLNVVCSVPISTIYCFIGLILYAMYWNCDPLTSQQIEKPDQLFPLFVMHTMSSVPGMPGLFVSGVYCAALSTTSSILNSLAAITLQDHIKPRWKNVSDKKATFISKCIAASYGLVCLVMIAAIMNLGTIIQSMQYLMGGNMGATLGLFFLGLMNPWANSKRRYSRYLLNILSLDNANCFLVTVFVGSLSSLFIDYTILALALAASLIIGFYFACCGGKQKTTAEYFKGNMNMKLLPIIMSMMASFISSNMMLGIPAEVYHYGFDYWYTLLGSFIGGPIAIYGFMPVFYKLQITSINEYLQQRFSNTVRFCSSLMCIFSMIVMASFGIYAPVLALSQVTGLSVWTSILTTTAIGTIYTTIGGIKAVVWTDVLQLLIFIAATFATITKGAINVGGLSYIVDKNIEGNRLRAVSFSLDPKIRFTAWGLLIYSALKSMSVYGLSQLQLQRYMCCPNKKAARKSVWLNVVCSVPVITIYCFIGLILYAMYWNCDPLTSQQIEKPDQLFPLFVMHTMSSVPGMPGLFVSGVYCAALSTTSSILNSLAAITLQDHIKPRWKNVSDKKATFISKCIAASYGLVCLVMIAAIMNLGTIIQSIQYLMGGNMGATLGLFFLGLMNPWANSK
;
A
#
# COMPACT_ATOMS: atom_id res chain seq x y z
N MET A 1 36.74 -3.52 3.16
CA MET A 1 35.35 -3.19 2.79
C MET A 1 35.06 -3.87 1.47
N ILE A 2 34.18 -4.87 1.45
CA ILE A 2 33.75 -5.54 0.20
C ILE A 2 32.73 -4.60 -0.47
N GLU A 3 32.97 -4.18 -1.71
CA GLU A 3 31.98 -3.43 -2.50
C GLU A 3 30.67 -4.25 -2.57
N LYS A 4 29.57 -3.70 -2.05
CA LYS A 4 28.24 -4.27 -2.28
C LYS A 4 27.93 -4.12 -3.76
N SER A 5 28.09 -5.19 -4.53
CA SER A 5 27.56 -5.23 -5.90
C SER A 5 26.04 -5.06 -5.81
N LEU A 6 25.52 -4.05 -6.52
CA LEU A 6 24.08 -3.76 -6.59
C LEU A 6 23.52 -4.32 -7.90
N PHE A 7 22.20 -4.46 -7.95
CA PHE A 7 21.49 -4.81 -9.18
C PHE A 7 21.90 -3.94 -10.36
N GLN A 8 22.15 -4.59 -11.49
CA GLN A 8 22.33 -3.95 -12.77
C GLN A 8 20.98 -3.66 -13.42
N VAL A 9 20.98 -2.82 -14.45
CA VAL A 9 19.75 -2.47 -15.20
C VAL A 9 19.02 -3.71 -15.69
N LEU A 10 19.77 -4.73 -16.17
CA LEU A 10 19.19 -5.98 -16.64
C LEU A 10 18.44 -6.73 -15.52
N ASP A 11 18.96 -6.75 -14.29
CA ASP A 11 18.32 -7.40 -13.16
C ASP A 11 16.96 -6.77 -12.84
N TYR A 12 16.90 -5.43 -12.83
CA TYR A 12 15.65 -4.69 -12.67
C TYR A 12 14.67 -4.95 -13.80
N THR A 13 15.14 -5.03 -15.05
CA THR A 13 14.25 -5.32 -16.19
C THR A 13 13.64 -6.71 -16.12
N ILE A 14 14.40 -7.75 -15.74
CA ILE A 14 13.88 -9.11 -15.59
C ILE A 14 12.81 -9.15 -14.50
N LEU A 15 13.10 -8.56 -13.33
CA LEU A 15 12.14 -8.49 -12.23
C LEU A 15 10.85 -7.75 -12.64
N ALA A 16 10.99 -6.58 -13.29
CA ALA A 16 9.85 -5.80 -13.76
C ALA A 16 9.00 -6.57 -14.78
N MET A 17 9.63 -7.26 -15.73
CA MET A 17 8.94 -8.09 -16.73
C MET A 17 8.14 -9.23 -16.09
N VAL A 18 8.73 -9.94 -15.11
CA VAL A 18 8.05 -11.04 -14.40
C VAL A 18 6.83 -10.56 -13.61
N LEU A 19 6.97 -9.42 -12.92
CA LEU A 19 5.88 -8.80 -12.18
C LEU A 19 4.77 -8.29 -13.12
N ALA A 20 5.15 -7.64 -14.23
CA ALA A 20 4.21 -7.18 -15.24
C ALA A 20 3.47 -8.33 -15.92
N ALA A 21 4.14 -9.45 -16.22
CA ALA A 21 3.52 -10.64 -16.78
C ALA A 21 2.48 -11.25 -15.82
N SER A 22 2.81 -11.32 -14.53
CA SER A 22 1.88 -11.80 -13.48
C SER A 22 0.64 -10.91 -13.38
N LEU A 23 0.81 -9.59 -13.39
CA LEU A 23 -0.30 -8.62 -13.42
C LEU A 23 -1.13 -8.75 -14.71
N GLY A 24 -0.46 -8.89 -15.85
CA GLY A 24 -1.09 -9.01 -17.18
C GLY A 24 -2.02 -10.21 -17.27
N ILE A 25 -1.61 -11.37 -16.74
CA ILE A 25 -2.45 -12.58 -16.67
C ILE A 25 -3.69 -12.31 -15.81
N GLY A 26 -3.52 -11.68 -14.65
CA GLY A 26 -4.65 -11.29 -13.78
C GLY A 26 -5.65 -10.37 -14.48
N PHE A 27 -5.14 -9.35 -15.17
CA PHE A 27 -5.96 -8.39 -15.91
C PHE A 27 -6.68 -9.03 -17.11
N TYR A 28 -6.00 -9.93 -17.83
CA TYR A 28 -6.59 -10.67 -18.95
C TYR A 28 -7.81 -11.50 -18.50
N PHE A 29 -7.70 -12.27 -17.42
CA PHE A 29 -8.82 -13.06 -16.90
C PHE A 29 -9.94 -12.21 -16.29
N ALA A 30 -9.62 -11.01 -15.82
CA ALA A 30 -10.60 -10.05 -15.34
C ALA A 30 -11.43 -9.41 -16.45
N CYS A 31 -10.78 -8.97 -17.53
CA CYS A 31 -11.41 -8.19 -18.60
C CYS A 31 -11.98 -9.07 -19.72
N CYS A 32 -11.21 -10.08 -20.13
CA CYS A 32 -11.46 -10.88 -21.33
C CYS A 32 -11.85 -12.34 -21.00
N GLY A 33 -11.32 -12.93 -19.93
CA GLY A 33 -11.48 -14.35 -19.57
C GLY A 33 -12.75 -14.72 -18.78
N GLY A 34 -13.93 -14.21 -19.15
CA GLY A 34 -15.22 -14.60 -18.55
C GLY A 34 -15.82 -13.61 -17.53
N LYS A 35 -15.07 -12.55 -17.16
CA LYS A 35 -15.49 -11.45 -16.26
C LYS A 35 -15.82 -11.84 -14.82
N GLN A 36 -15.58 -13.09 -14.41
CA GLN A 36 -15.77 -13.58 -13.03
C GLN A 36 -17.15 -13.19 -12.48
N LYS A 37 -18.22 -13.64 -13.14
CA LYS A 37 -19.59 -13.15 -12.85
C LYS A 37 -20.29 -13.90 -11.71
N THR A 38 -19.83 -15.10 -11.39
CA THR A 38 -20.42 -15.99 -10.39
C THR A 38 -19.39 -16.43 -9.35
N THR A 39 -19.85 -16.78 -8.15
CA THR A 39 -18.98 -17.25 -7.08
C THR A 39 -18.33 -18.60 -7.41
N ALA A 40 -19.04 -19.46 -8.14
CA ALA A 40 -18.51 -20.74 -8.64
C ALA A 40 -17.37 -20.55 -9.65
N GLU A 41 -17.46 -19.54 -10.52
CA GLU A 41 -16.37 -19.21 -11.44
C GLU A 41 -15.17 -18.64 -10.67
N TYR A 42 -15.43 -17.71 -9.75
CA TYR A 42 -14.39 -17.00 -9.00
C TYR A 42 -13.59 -17.92 -8.07
N PHE A 43 -14.23 -18.88 -7.39
CA PHE A 43 -13.57 -19.76 -6.41
C PHE A 43 -13.23 -21.16 -6.91
N LYS A 44 -13.99 -21.71 -7.87
CA LYS A 44 -13.83 -23.10 -8.36
C LYS A 44 -13.54 -23.21 -9.85
N GLY A 45 -13.47 -22.10 -10.58
CA GLY A 45 -13.20 -22.11 -12.02
C GLY A 45 -14.23 -22.88 -12.86
N ASN A 46 -15.47 -23.02 -12.37
CA ASN A 46 -16.53 -23.88 -12.93
C ASN A 46 -16.18 -25.37 -13.04
N MET A 47 -15.19 -25.86 -12.29
CA MET A 47 -14.78 -27.28 -12.27
C MET A 47 -14.42 -27.86 -13.65
N ASN A 48 -14.00 -27.00 -14.59
CA ASN A 48 -13.71 -27.41 -15.97
C ASN A 48 -12.29 -27.03 -16.39
N MET A 49 -11.37 -26.98 -15.43
CA MET A 49 -9.98 -26.63 -15.70
C MET A 49 -9.18 -27.86 -16.13
N LYS A 50 -8.23 -27.67 -17.06
CA LYS A 50 -7.29 -28.72 -17.46
C LYS A 50 -6.44 -29.15 -16.27
N ILE A 51 -6.12 -30.45 -16.20
CA ILE A 51 -5.41 -31.04 -15.05
C ILE A 51 -3.98 -30.48 -14.93
N THR A 52 -3.28 -30.25 -16.05
CA THR A 52 -1.88 -29.83 -16.05
C THR A 52 -1.65 -28.47 -15.36
N PRO A 53 -2.38 -27.39 -15.68
CA PRO A 53 -2.30 -26.14 -14.91
C PRO A 53 -2.62 -26.31 -13.42
N ILE A 54 -3.58 -27.17 -13.07
CA ILE A 54 -3.96 -27.41 -11.66
C ILE A 54 -2.78 -28.06 -10.91
N ILE A 55 -2.11 -29.07 -11.49
CA ILE A 55 -0.94 -29.72 -10.88
C ILE A 55 0.17 -28.70 -10.63
N MET A 56 0.55 -27.96 -11.68
CA MET A 56 1.61 -26.95 -11.59
C MET A 56 1.28 -25.85 -10.58
N SER A 57 0.02 -25.39 -10.58
CA SER A 57 -0.45 -24.47 -9.56
C SER A 57 -0.28 -25.10 -8.17
N MET A 58 -0.85 -26.29 -7.93
CA MET A 58 -0.76 -27.02 -6.66
C MET A 58 0.69 -27.15 -6.14
N MET A 59 1.66 -27.36 -7.05
CA MET A 59 3.09 -27.31 -6.72
C MET A 59 3.54 -25.90 -6.32
N ALA A 60 3.27 -24.89 -7.15
CA ALA A 60 3.67 -23.51 -6.94
C ALA A 60 3.22 -22.93 -5.59
N SER A 61 2.06 -23.33 -5.06
CA SER A 61 1.60 -22.81 -3.76
C SER A 61 2.30 -23.38 -2.55
N PHE A 62 2.96 -24.53 -2.67
CA PHE A 62 3.76 -25.10 -1.58
C PHE A 62 5.20 -24.68 -1.61
N ILE A 63 5.65 -24.21 -2.76
CA ILE A 63 6.91 -23.54 -2.93
C ILE A 63 6.74 -22.12 -2.39
N SER A 64 7.01 -21.94 -1.11
CA SER A 64 7.06 -20.60 -0.52
C SER A 64 8.49 -20.05 -0.53
N SER A 65 8.59 -18.73 -0.67
CA SER A 65 9.82 -17.97 -0.45
C SER A 65 10.53 -18.32 0.86
N ASN A 66 9.76 -18.58 1.93
CA ASN A 66 10.29 -18.99 3.23
C ASN A 66 11.03 -20.32 3.16
N MET A 67 10.47 -21.32 2.46
CA MET A 67 11.15 -22.61 2.29
C MET A 67 12.41 -22.46 1.43
N MET A 68 12.33 -21.63 0.38
CA MET A 68 13.46 -21.35 -0.51
C MET A 68 14.64 -20.71 0.21
N LEU A 69 14.41 -19.75 1.11
CA LEU A 69 15.49 -19.07 1.83
C LEU A 69 15.93 -19.82 3.09
N GLY A 70 14.99 -20.40 3.83
CA GLY A 70 15.31 -20.96 5.15
C GLY A 70 15.70 -22.44 5.16
N ILE A 71 15.27 -23.29 4.20
CA ILE A 71 15.75 -24.69 4.16
C ILE A 71 17.25 -24.75 3.87
N PRO A 72 17.80 -24.00 2.89
CA PRO A 72 19.25 -23.95 2.70
C PRO A 72 20.02 -23.48 3.95
N ALA A 73 19.49 -22.50 4.68
CA ALA A 73 20.08 -22.02 5.93
C ALA A 73 20.03 -23.09 7.05
N GLU A 74 18.93 -23.83 7.17
CA GLU A 74 18.82 -24.94 8.13
C GLU A 74 19.84 -26.05 7.81
N VAL A 75 20.01 -26.41 6.54
CA VAL A 75 21.00 -27.43 6.12
C VAL A 75 22.43 -26.94 6.32
N TYR A 76 22.70 -25.66 6.05
CA TYR A 76 24.00 -25.03 6.32
C TYR A 76 24.40 -25.11 7.80
N HIS A 77 23.47 -24.83 8.72
CA HIS A 77 23.76 -24.79 10.15
C HIS A 77 23.67 -26.14 10.86
N TYR A 78 22.77 -27.03 10.44
CA TYR A 78 22.42 -28.24 11.19
C TYR A 78 22.62 -29.56 10.41
N GLY A 79 22.83 -29.51 9.09
CA GLY A 79 23.08 -30.68 8.25
C GLY A 79 21.87 -31.18 7.45
N PHE A 80 22.06 -32.27 6.72
CA PHE A 80 21.14 -32.82 5.72
C PHE A 80 19.93 -33.55 6.33
N ASP A 81 19.87 -33.68 7.66
CA ASP A 81 18.82 -34.38 8.42
C ASP A 81 17.40 -33.96 7.99
N TYR A 82 17.18 -32.69 7.66
CA TYR A 82 15.87 -32.15 7.22
C TYR A 82 15.30 -32.85 5.98
N TRP A 83 16.15 -33.41 5.10
CA TRP A 83 15.71 -34.13 3.90
C TRP A 83 14.81 -35.34 4.22
N TYR A 84 15.00 -35.97 5.39
CA TYR A 84 14.19 -37.11 5.85
C TYR A 84 12.71 -36.76 6.05
N THR A 85 12.35 -35.48 6.13
CA THR A 85 10.93 -35.06 6.11
C THR A 85 10.21 -35.56 4.85
N LEU A 86 10.89 -35.81 3.74
CA LEU A 86 10.25 -36.32 2.53
C LEU A 86 9.60 -37.70 2.74
N LEU A 87 10.19 -38.58 3.55
CA LEU A 87 9.65 -39.92 3.79
C LEU A 87 8.26 -39.90 4.43
N GLY A 88 8.05 -38.99 5.40
CA GLY A 88 6.74 -38.84 6.05
C GLY A 88 5.64 -38.34 5.09
N SER A 89 6.00 -37.59 4.04
CA SER A 89 5.02 -37.11 3.05
C SER A 89 4.39 -38.24 2.24
N PHE A 90 5.11 -39.34 2.01
CA PHE A 90 4.60 -40.56 1.39
C PHE A 90 3.68 -41.38 2.29
N ILE A 91 3.61 -41.06 3.59
CA ILE A 91 2.66 -41.67 4.52
C ILE A 91 1.43 -40.77 4.65
N GLY A 92 1.63 -39.49 4.95
CA GLY A 92 0.54 -38.53 5.16
C GLY A 92 -0.24 -38.19 3.89
N GLY A 93 0.44 -38.11 2.74
CA GLY A 93 -0.16 -37.80 1.44
C GLY A 93 -1.25 -38.79 1.04
N PRO A 94 -0.97 -40.12 0.96
CA PRO A 94 -1.97 -41.12 0.66
C PRO A 94 -3.18 -41.12 1.61
N ILE A 95 -2.95 -40.92 2.91
CA ILE A 95 -4.04 -40.81 3.91
C ILE A 95 -4.96 -39.63 3.57
N ALA A 96 -4.41 -38.47 3.20
CA ALA A 96 -5.21 -37.33 2.75
C ALA A 96 -5.97 -37.62 1.44
N ILE A 97 -5.31 -38.25 0.45
CA ILE A 97 -5.87 -38.53 -0.88
C ILE A 97 -7.03 -39.52 -0.82
N TYR A 98 -6.93 -40.57 -0.02
CA TYR A 98 -7.93 -41.64 0.06
C TYR A 98 -8.91 -41.46 1.22
N GLY A 99 -8.50 -40.81 2.32
CA GLY A 99 -9.36 -40.58 3.49
C GLY A 99 -10.17 -39.29 3.41
N PHE A 100 -9.51 -38.15 3.18
CA PHE A 100 -10.13 -36.82 3.33
C PHE A 100 -10.75 -36.33 2.02
N MET A 101 -9.95 -36.32 0.95
CA MET A 101 -10.30 -35.71 -0.32
C MET A 101 -11.60 -36.24 -0.96
N PRO A 102 -11.90 -37.56 -0.94
CA PRO A 102 -13.10 -38.08 -1.58
C PRO A 102 -14.39 -37.59 -0.92
N VAL A 103 -14.37 -37.34 0.40
CA VAL A 103 -15.52 -36.82 1.16
C VAL A 103 -15.80 -35.39 0.73
N PHE A 104 -14.77 -34.53 0.74
CA PHE A 104 -14.94 -33.12 0.37
C PHE A 104 -15.32 -32.93 -1.11
N TYR A 105 -14.74 -33.73 -2.01
CA TYR A 105 -15.10 -33.70 -3.42
C TYR A 105 -16.57 -34.12 -3.65
N LYS A 106 -17.08 -35.12 -2.93
CA LYS A 106 -18.49 -35.53 -3.02
C LYS A 106 -19.44 -34.47 -2.47
N LEU A 107 -19.07 -33.79 -1.38
CA LEU A 107 -19.90 -32.76 -0.76
C LEU A 107 -19.94 -31.44 -1.53
N GLN A 108 -19.03 -31.24 -2.50
CA GLN A 108 -19.00 -30.04 -3.34
C GLN A 108 -18.90 -28.73 -2.54
N ILE A 109 -18.27 -28.76 -1.37
CA ILE A 109 -18.13 -27.61 -0.47
C ILE A 109 -17.17 -26.55 -1.05
N THR A 110 -17.37 -25.29 -0.66
CA THR A 110 -16.49 -24.18 -1.08
C THR A 110 -15.53 -23.78 0.03
N SER A 111 -16.00 -23.79 1.29
CA SER A 111 -15.17 -23.75 2.49
C SER A 111 -15.08 -25.14 3.10
N ILE A 112 -13.88 -25.55 3.51
CA ILE A 112 -13.69 -26.83 4.18
C ILE A 112 -14.46 -26.91 5.51
N TYR A 113 -14.73 -25.77 6.15
CA TYR A 113 -15.45 -25.69 7.41
C TYR A 113 -16.96 -25.92 7.28
N GLU A 114 -17.51 -25.94 6.06
CA GLU A 114 -18.88 -26.40 5.81
C GLU A 114 -19.07 -27.84 6.30
N TYR A 115 -18.06 -28.70 6.10
CA TYR A 115 -18.06 -30.07 6.63
C TYR A 115 -18.19 -30.11 8.16
N ILE A 116 -17.50 -29.21 8.87
CA ILE A 116 -17.56 -29.14 10.34
C ILE A 116 -18.97 -28.78 10.82
N GLN A 117 -19.71 -27.95 10.08
CA GLN A 117 -21.12 -27.72 10.40
C GLN A 117 -21.99 -28.95 10.14
N TYR A 118 -21.80 -29.64 9.01
CA TYR A 118 -22.55 -30.87 8.72
C TYR A 118 -22.30 -31.95 9.78
N ARG A 119 -21.06 -32.07 10.25
CA ARG A 119 -20.64 -33.12 11.19
C ARG A 119 -20.92 -32.78 12.66
N PHE A 120 -20.70 -31.52 13.05
CA PHE A 120 -20.77 -31.07 14.43
C PHE A 120 -21.81 -29.96 14.60
N SER A 121 -21.41 -28.69 14.55
CA SER A 121 -22.30 -27.56 14.79
C SER A 121 -21.79 -26.28 14.15
N ASN A 122 -22.69 -25.31 13.96
CA ASN A 122 -22.36 -24.01 13.40
C ASN A 122 -21.36 -23.22 14.28
N THR A 123 -21.41 -23.39 15.60
CA THR A 123 -20.46 -22.73 16.52
C THR A 123 -19.03 -23.22 16.28
N VAL A 124 -18.85 -24.54 16.14
CA VAL A 124 -17.51 -25.11 15.88
C VAL A 124 -17.02 -24.69 14.49
N ARG A 125 -17.90 -24.60 13.48
CA ARG A 125 -17.57 -24.04 12.16
C ARG A 125 -17.03 -22.61 12.28
N LEU A 126 -17.74 -21.73 12.99
CA LEU A 126 -17.34 -20.33 13.14
C LEU A 126 -16.02 -20.16 13.90
N CYS A 127 -15.81 -20.88 15.00
CA CYS A 127 -14.57 -20.79 15.77
C CYS A 127 -13.37 -21.34 14.98
N SER A 128 -13.51 -22.51 14.36
CA SER A 128 -12.43 -23.13 13.59
C SER A 128 -12.04 -22.31 12.36
N SER A 129 -13.02 -21.75 11.65
CA SER A 129 -12.77 -20.87 10.49
C SER A 129 -12.10 -19.56 10.91
N LEU A 130 -12.49 -18.94 12.03
CA LEU A 130 -11.84 -17.72 12.54
C LEU A 130 -10.38 -17.95 12.93
N MET A 131 -10.08 -19.03 13.64
CA MET A 131 -8.69 -19.38 14.00
C MET A 131 -7.83 -19.62 12.76
N TYR A 132 -8.38 -20.31 11.77
CA TYR A 132 -7.65 -20.54 10.52
C TYR A 132 -7.47 -19.28 9.68
N ILE A 133 -8.45 -18.38 9.65
CA ILE A 133 -8.30 -17.04 9.04
C ILE A 133 -7.10 -16.33 9.67
N PHE A 134 -7.00 -16.33 11.00
CA PHE A 134 -5.88 -15.70 11.70
C PHE A 134 -4.53 -16.35 11.31
N SER A 135 -4.42 -17.68 11.35
CA SER A 135 -3.18 -18.35 10.95
C SER A 135 -2.81 -18.14 9.48
N LEU A 136 -3.79 -18.02 8.59
CA LEU A 136 -3.54 -17.69 7.18
C LEU A 136 -3.01 -16.26 7.01
N ILE A 137 -3.49 -15.28 7.79
CA ILE A 137 -2.96 -13.90 7.77
C ILE A 137 -1.50 -13.89 8.23
N VAL A 138 -1.18 -14.59 9.32
CA VAL A 138 0.20 -14.72 9.82
C VAL A 138 1.09 -15.37 8.77
N LEU A 139 0.64 -16.48 8.16
CA LEU A 139 1.37 -17.16 7.10
C LEU A 139 1.62 -16.24 5.89
N ALA A 140 0.59 -15.56 5.39
CA ALA A 140 0.72 -14.64 4.26
C ALA A 140 1.73 -13.53 4.53
N SER A 141 1.80 -13.06 5.78
CA SER A 141 2.73 -12.03 6.21
C SER A 141 4.18 -12.53 6.15
N PHE A 142 4.47 -13.70 6.72
CA PHE A 142 5.82 -14.29 6.65
C PHE A 142 6.26 -14.55 5.20
N VAL A 143 5.37 -15.17 4.41
CA VAL A 143 5.63 -15.49 3.00
C VAL A 143 5.93 -14.23 2.18
N THR A 144 5.23 -13.14 2.44
CA THR A 144 5.45 -11.86 1.75
C THR A 144 6.71 -11.14 2.25
N TYR A 145 7.14 -11.37 3.50
CA TYR A 145 8.34 -10.74 4.08
C TYR A 145 9.67 -11.37 3.62
N ALA A 146 9.74 -12.68 3.40
CA ALA A 146 10.95 -13.33 2.89
C ALA A 146 11.53 -12.77 1.56
N PRO A 147 10.75 -12.59 0.47
CA PRO A 147 11.28 -12.03 -0.78
C PRO A 147 11.75 -10.59 -0.62
N VAL A 148 11.16 -9.87 0.33
CA VAL A 148 11.50 -8.48 0.64
C VAL A 148 12.87 -8.40 1.26
N LEU A 149 13.17 -9.28 2.23
CA LEU A 149 14.48 -9.37 2.85
C LEU A 149 15.55 -9.67 1.78
N ALA A 150 15.29 -10.63 0.90
CA ALA A 150 16.17 -10.94 -0.22
C ALA A 150 16.37 -9.74 -1.15
N LEU A 151 15.28 -9.06 -1.57
CA LEU A 151 15.37 -7.90 -2.47
C LEU A 151 16.13 -6.73 -1.83
N SER A 152 15.88 -6.41 -0.56
CA SER A 152 16.54 -5.30 0.12
C SER A 152 18.05 -5.49 0.20
N GLN A 153 18.52 -6.73 0.32
CA GLN A 153 19.95 -7.03 0.38
C GLN A 153 20.66 -6.86 -0.96
N VAL A 154 19.97 -7.12 -2.07
CA VAL A 154 20.59 -7.11 -3.40
C VAL A 154 20.36 -5.82 -4.18
N THR A 155 19.32 -5.05 -3.85
CA THR A 155 19.00 -3.77 -4.52
C THR A 155 19.32 -2.54 -3.69
N GLY A 156 19.51 -2.67 -2.38
CA GLY A 156 19.56 -1.51 -1.47
C GLY A 156 18.22 -0.77 -1.33
N LEU A 157 17.13 -1.25 -1.94
CA LEU A 157 15.79 -0.69 -1.74
C LEU A 157 15.36 -0.90 -0.29
N GLY A 158 14.78 0.13 0.31
CA GLY A 158 14.23 0.04 1.66
C GLY A 158 13.20 -1.09 1.76
N VAL A 159 13.30 -1.89 2.83
CA VAL A 159 12.46 -3.08 3.09
C VAL A 159 10.97 -2.80 2.86
N TRP A 160 10.47 -1.67 3.33
CA TRP A 160 9.06 -1.28 3.14
C TRP A 160 8.64 -1.07 1.67
N THR A 161 9.55 -0.63 0.80
CA THR A 161 9.30 -0.50 -0.65
C THR A 161 8.94 -1.83 -1.25
N SER A 162 9.77 -2.81 -0.93
CA SER A 162 9.64 -4.17 -1.39
C SER A 162 8.37 -4.81 -0.83
N ILE A 163 8.02 -4.55 0.45
CA ILE A 163 6.75 -5.01 1.06
C ILE A 163 5.55 -4.44 0.29
N LEU A 164 5.52 -3.12 0.08
CA LEU A 164 4.40 -2.42 -0.52
C LEU A 164 4.18 -2.85 -1.97
N THR A 165 5.24 -2.93 -2.77
CA THR A 165 5.15 -3.34 -4.17
C THR A 165 4.70 -4.79 -4.29
N THR A 166 5.31 -5.72 -3.53
CA THR A 166 4.94 -7.15 -3.53
C THR A 166 3.49 -7.35 -3.13
N THR A 167 3.08 -6.72 -2.01
CA THR A 167 1.73 -6.86 -1.46
C THR A 167 0.70 -6.24 -2.39
N ALA A 168 0.97 -5.06 -2.95
CA ALA A 168 0.06 -4.40 -3.89
C ALA A 168 -0.13 -5.24 -5.15
N ILE A 169 0.97 -5.71 -5.77
CA ILE A 169 0.92 -6.53 -6.98
C ILE A 169 0.16 -7.82 -6.70
N GLY A 170 0.55 -8.56 -5.65
CA GLY A 170 -0.11 -9.79 -5.20
C GLY A 170 -1.61 -9.63 -4.97
N THR A 171 -2.00 -8.57 -4.26
CA THR A 171 -3.39 -8.30 -3.92
C THR A 171 -4.20 -7.93 -5.16
N VAL A 172 -3.67 -7.09 -6.05
CA VAL A 172 -4.38 -6.59 -7.22
C VAL A 172 -4.71 -7.71 -8.19
N TYR A 173 -3.74 -8.51 -8.65
CA TYR A 173 -4.06 -9.55 -9.64
C TYR A 173 -4.95 -10.66 -9.06
N THR A 174 -4.79 -10.97 -7.77
CA THR A 174 -5.62 -11.98 -7.08
C THR A 174 -7.07 -11.51 -6.96
N THR A 175 -7.26 -10.27 -6.51
CA THR A 175 -8.60 -9.68 -6.31
C THR A 175 -9.38 -9.59 -7.61
N ILE A 176 -8.71 -9.23 -8.70
CA ILE A 176 -9.41 -8.98 -9.96
C ILE A 176 -9.62 -10.28 -10.75
N GLY A 177 -8.64 -11.19 -10.74
CA GLY A 177 -8.58 -12.36 -11.62
C GLY A 177 -9.29 -13.64 -11.15
N GLY A 178 -9.47 -13.86 -9.84
CA GLY A 178 -10.08 -15.09 -9.29
C GLY A 178 -9.21 -16.35 -9.50
N ILE A 179 -9.73 -17.53 -9.14
CA ILE A 179 -8.93 -18.77 -9.10
C ILE A 179 -8.33 -19.17 -10.47
N LYS A 180 -9.02 -18.88 -11.59
CA LYS A 180 -8.48 -19.15 -12.94
C LYS A 180 -7.20 -18.35 -13.21
N ALA A 181 -7.19 -17.08 -12.82
CA ALA A 181 -6.00 -16.25 -12.96
C ALA A 181 -4.88 -16.73 -12.05
N VAL A 182 -5.20 -17.02 -10.78
CA VAL A 182 -4.25 -17.54 -9.78
C VAL A 182 -3.56 -18.80 -10.30
N VAL A 183 -4.31 -19.75 -10.86
CA VAL A 183 -3.73 -20.98 -11.42
C VAL A 183 -2.78 -20.70 -12.58
N TRP A 184 -3.11 -19.78 -13.49
CA TRP A 184 -2.22 -19.48 -14.62
C TRP A 184 -1.02 -18.61 -14.24
N THR A 185 -1.16 -17.69 -13.29
CA THR A 185 -0.02 -16.95 -12.74
C THR A 185 0.94 -17.91 -12.04
N ASP A 186 0.42 -18.88 -11.30
CA ASP A 186 1.23 -19.89 -10.63
C ASP A 186 2.04 -20.75 -11.60
N VAL A 187 1.47 -21.10 -12.77
CA VAL A 187 2.19 -21.87 -13.79
C VAL A 187 3.42 -21.10 -14.26
N LEU A 188 3.27 -19.83 -14.60
CA LEU A 188 4.37 -18.98 -15.00
C LEU A 188 5.40 -18.83 -13.87
N GLN A 189 4.92 -18.57 -12.65
CA GLN A 189 5.74 -18.37 -11.46
C GLN A 189 6.55 -19.62 -11.10
N LEU A 190 5.98 -20.82 -11.22
CA LEU A 190 6.67 -22.08 -11.00
C LEU A 190 7.84 -22.27 -11.98
N LEU A 191 7.62 -21.98 -13.27
CA LEU A 191 8.66 -22.15 -14.30
C LEU A 191 9.86 -21.21 -14.04
N ILE A 192 9.58 -19.95 -13.73
CA ILE A 192 10.62 -18.95 -13.41
C ILE A 192 11.36 -19.35 -12.13
N PHE A 193 10.62 -19.81 -11.12
CA PHE A 193 11.20 -20.29 -9.87
C PHE A 193 12.15 -21.48 -10.08
N ILE A 194 11.73 -22.50 -10.86
CA ILE A 194 12.59 -23.66 -11.17
C ILE A 194 13.84 -23.20 -11.94
N ALA A 195 13.69 -22.31 -12.91
CA ALA A 195 14.82 -21.75 -13.67
C ALA A 195 15.81 -21.04 -12.74
N ALA A 196 15.33 -20.23 -11.80
CA ALA A 196 16.16 -19.55 -10.81
C ALA A 196 16.98 -20.52 -9.94
N LEU A 197 16.35 -21.59 -9.43
CA LEU A 197 17.05 -22.59 -8.62
C LEU A 197 18.09 -23.38 -9.41
N LEU A 198 17.75 -23.83 -10.62
CA LEU A 198 18.68 -24.57 -11.47
C LEU A 198 19.89 -23.71 -11.83
N ALA A 199 19.65 -22.46 -12.21
CA ALA A 199 20.72 -21.50 -12.52
C ALA A 199 21.65 -21.28 -11.32
N THR A 200 21.08 -21.23 -10.11
CA THR A 200 21.83 -21.08 -8.86
C THR A 200 22.66 -22.32 -8.53
N ILE A 201 22.12 -23.53 -8.70
CA ILE A 201 22.87 -24.78 -8.49
C ILE A 201 24.03 -24.90 -9.48
N ILE A 202 23.78 -24.70 -10.77
CA ILE A 202 24.79 -24.88 -11.82
C ILE A 202 25.94 -23.91 -11.60
N LYS A 203 25.65 -22.61 -11.43
CA LYS A 203 26.69 -21.60 -11.24
C LYS A 203 27.38 -21.74 -9.88
N GLY A 204 26.62 -22.10 -8.84
CA GLY A 204 27.13 -22.34 -7.49
C GLY A 204 28.11 -23.51 -7.44
N ALA A 205 27.75 -24.66 -8.03
CA ALA A 205 28.62 -25.83 -8.06
C ALA A 205 29.90 -25.59 -8.84
N ILE A 206 29.84 -24.86 -9.96
CA ILE A 206 31.03 -24.51 -10.75
C ILE A 206 31.98 -23.61 -9.95
N ASN A 207 31.47 -22.54 -9.33
CA ASN A 207 32.30 -21.57 -8.61
C ASN A 207 32.93 -22.13 -7.33
N VAL A 208 32.25 -23.07 -6.64
CA VAL A 208 32.74 -23.67 -5.39
C VAL A 208 33.85 -24.70 -5.63
N GLY A 209 34.02 -25.21 -6.86
CA GLY A 209 35.06 -26.20 -7.20
C GLY A 209 34.52 -27.57 -7.62
N GLY A 210 33.22 -27.69 -7.91
CA GLY A 210 32.59 -28.91 -8.41
C GLY A 210 31.92 -29.77 -7.34
N LEU A 211 31.25 -30.85 -7.78
CA LEU A 211 30.46 -31.74 -6.91
C LEU A 211 31.32 -32.49 -5.88
N SER A 212 32.53 -32.92 -6.25
CA SER A 212 33.45 -33.61 -5.34
C SER A 212 33.81 -32.74 -4.15
N TYR A 213 34.25 -31.50 -4.40
CA TYR A 213 34.58 -30.54 -3.35
C TYR A 213 33.40 -30.25 -2.40
N ILE A 214 32.18 -30.13 -2.95
CA ILE A 214 30.97 -29.95 -2.14
C ILE A 214 30.76 -31.13 -1.21
N VAL A 215 30.87 -32.36 -1.71
CA VAL A 215 30.68 -33.57 -0.89
C VAL A 215 31.76 -33.67 0.18
N ASP A 216 33.04 -33.51 -0.19
CA ASP A 216 34.18 -33.63 0.72
C ASP A 216 34.07 -32.65 1.89
N LYS A 217 33.79 -31.37 1.62
CA LYS A 217 33.63 -30.37 2.69
C LYS A 217 32.41 -30.61 3.56
N ASN A 218 31.31 -31.10 3.00
CA ASN A 218 30.13 -31.41 3.81
C ASN A 218 30.30 -32.68 4.66
N ILE A 219 31.17 -33.61 4.27
CA ILE A 219 31.59 -34.75 5.10
C ILE A 219 32.49 -34.26 6.23
N GLU A 220 33.52 -33.46 5.93
CA GLU A 220 34.41 -32.84 6.93
C GLU A 220 33.60 -32.08 8.00
N GLY A 221 32.49 -31.46 7.60
CA GLY A 221 31.62 -30.64 8.47
C GLY A 221 30.54 -31.34 9.23
N ASN A 222 30.45 -32.67 9.12
CA ASN A 222 29.35 -33.44 9.64
C ASN A 222 27.97 -32.95 9.16
N ARG A 223 27.87 -32.38 7.94
CA ARG A 223 26.58 -32.02 7.32
C ARG A 223 25.92 -33.21 6.65
N LEU A 224 26.69 -34.18 6.19
CA LEU A 224 26.22 -35.43 5.59
C LEU A 224 26.25 -36.62 6.58
N ARG A 225 26.05 -36.35 7.88
CA ARG A 225 25.96 -37.40 8.89
C ARG A 225 24.68 -38.24 8.74
N ALA A 226 24.70 -39.46 9.29
CA ALA A 226 23.50 -40.29 9.38
C ALA A 226 22.49 -39.70 10.37
N VAL A 227 21.19 -39.75 10.01
CA VAL A 227 20.11 -39.28 10.89
C VAL A 227 20.03 -40.11 12.17
N SER A 228 19.81 -39.47 13.31
CA SER A 228 19.65 -40.17 14.59
C SER A 228 18.31 -40.91 14.68
N PHE A 229 18.34 -42.20 15.03
CA PHE A 229 17.15 -43.02 15.31
C PHE A 229 16.77 -43.04 16.80
N SER A 230 17.36 -42.15 17.61
CA SER A 230 17.02 -42.04 19.04
C SER A 230 15.56 -41.60 19.23
N PRO A 231 14.83 -42.16 20.21
CA PRO A 231 13.50 -41.72 20.58
C PRO A 231 13.49 -40.48 21.52
N ASP A 232 14.66 -39.95 21.88
CA ASP A 232 14.75 -38.81 22.82
C ASP A 232 14.13 -37.52 22.23
N PRO A 233 13.06 -36.97 22.84
CA PRO A 233 12.39 -35.77 22.35
C PRO A 233 13.23 -34.49 22.54
N LYS A 234 14.35 -34.54 23.26
CA LYS A 234 15.27 -33.39 23.44
C LYS A 234 16.14 -33.15 22.22
N ILE A 235 16.32 -34.15 21.36
CA ILE A 235 17.12 -34.04 20.15
C ILE A 235 16.30 -33.29 19.09
N ARG A 236 16.88 -32.24 18.50
CA ARG A 236 16.21 -31.36 17.51
C ARG A 236 15.57 -32.16 16.38
N PHE A 237 16.34 -33.05 15.75
CA PHE A 237 15.88 -33.92 14.66
C PHE A 237 16.24 -35.37 14.91
N THR A 238 15.23 -36.22 14.95
CA THR A 238 15.34 -37.68 14.93
C THR A 238 14.54 -38.21 13.75
N ALA A 239 14.91 -39.38 13.22
CA ALA A 239 14.19 -40.01 12.11
C ALA A 239 12.70 -40.16 12.42
N TRP A 240 12.38 -40.59 13.64
CA TRP A 240 11.00 -40.73 14.13
C TRP A 240 10.28 -39.38 14.21
N GLY A 241 10.91 -38.37 14.79
CA GLY A 241 10.35 -37.03 14.92
C GLY A 241 10.03 -36.40 13.56
N LEU A 242 10.97 -36.49 12.61
CA LEU A 242 10.79 -35.95 11.26
C LEU A 242 9.73 -36.70 10.45
N LEU A 243 9.68 -38.03 10.56
CA LEU A 243 8.70 -38.86 9.87
C LEU A 243 7.27 -38.57 10.37
N ILE A 244 7.06 -38.55 11.69
CA ILE A 244 5.76 -38.25 12.30
C ILE A 244 5.34 -36.82 11.97
N TYR A 245 6.23 -35.85 12.18
CA TYR A 245 5.99 -34.45 11.85
C TYR A 245 5.55 -34.28 10.39
N SER A 246 6.29 -34.87 9.45
CA SER A 246 6.00 -34.71 8.03
C SER A 246 4.73 -35.46 7.59
N ALA A 247 4.43 -36.62 8.18
CA ALA A 247 3.18 -37.33 7.91
C ALA A 247 1.96 -36.50 8.36
N LEU A 248 1.98 -35.96 9.58
CA LEU A 248 0.91 -35.10 10.09
C LEU A 248 0.81 -33.79 9.29
N LYS A 249 1.95 -33.16 8.99
CA LYS A 249 2.02 -31.95 8.16
C LYS A 249 1.39 -32.19 6.79
N SER A 250 1.78 -33.27 6.11
CA SER A 250 1.26 -33.61 4.78
C SER A 250 -0.23 -33.91 4.81
N MET A 251 -0.70 -34.62 5.84
CA MET A 251 -2.13 -34.89 6.02
C MET A 251 -2.92 -33.59 6.21
N SER A 252 -2.44 -32.67 7.05
CA SER A 252 -3.02 -31.32 7.23
C SER A 252 -3.04 -30.53 5.93
N LEU A 253 -1.90 -30.52 5.23
CA LEU A 253 -1.64 -29.71 4.05
C LEU A 253 -2.49 -30.14 2.83
N TYR A 254 -2.60 -31.43 2.56
CA TYR A 254 -3.36 -31.95 1.41
C TYR A 254 -4.82 -32.27 1.76
N GLY A 255 -5.09 -32.68 3.00
CA GLY A 255 -6.42 -33.10 3.44
C GLY A 255 -7.29 -31.95 3.92
N VAL A 256 -6.71 -31.00 4.68
CA VAL A 256 -7.47 -30.06 5.50
C VAL A 256 -7.24 -28.59 5.14
N SER A 257 -6.30 -28.30 4.24
CA SER A 257 -6.00 -26.95 3.82
C SER A 257 -7.02 -26.41 2.82
N GLN A 258 -7.55 -25.21 3.10
CA GLN A 258 -8.46 -24.51 2.18
C GLN A 258 -7.79 -24.24 0.82
N MET A 259 -6.48 -23.95 0.80
CA MET A 259 -5.74 -23.65 -0.42
C MET A 259 -5.75 -24.84 -1.40
N GLN A 260 -5.63 -26.06 -0.87
CA GLN A 260 -5.65 -27.27 -1.69
C GLN A 260 -7.06 -27.70 -2.06
N LEU A 261 -8.01 -27.59 -1.12
CA LEU A 261 -9.42 -27.85 -1.38
C LEU A 261 -9.88 -27.11 -2.64
N GLN A 262 -9.60 -25.81 -2.75
CA GLN A 262 -10.04 -25.03 -3.90
C GLN A 262 -9.50 -25.55 -5.24
N ARG A 263 -8.27 -26.07 -5.27
CA ARG A 263 -7.58 -26.48 -6.50
C ARG A 263 -8.05 -27.81 -7.02
N TYR A 264 -8.14 -28.82 -6.16
CA TYR A 264 -8.65 -30.11 -6.61
C TYR A 264 -10.16 -30.05 -6.88
N MET A 265 -10.88 -29.07 -6.33
CA MET A 265 -12.28 -28.77 -6.69
C MET A 265 -12.42 -28.06 -8.05
N CYS A 266 -11.33 -27.58 -8.66
CA CYS A 266 -11.34 -27.08 -10.04
C CYS A 266 -11.27 -28.21 -11.09
N CYS A 267 -10.96 -29.44 -10.66
CA CYS A 267 -10.89 -30.61 -11.53
C CYS A 267 -12.31 -31.06 -11.96
N PRO A 268 -12.46 -31.65 -13.15
CA PRO A 268 -13.76 -32.11 -13.65
C PRO A 268 -14.28 -33.38 -12.98
N ASN A 269 -13.38 -34.24 -12.46
CA ASN A 269 -13.78 -35.47 -11.79
C ASN A 269 -12.82 -35.84 -10.64
N ASN A 270 -13.30 -36.73 -9.74
CA ASN A 270 -12.54 -37.17 -8.57
C ASN A 270 -11.25 -37.93 -8.95
N LYS A 271 -11.22 -38.66 -10.07
CA LYS A 271 -9.99 -39.32 -10.55
C LYS A 271 -8.91 -38.28 -10.91
N ALA A 272 -9.29 -37.20 -11.59
CA ALA A 272 -8.41 -36.09 -11.91
C ALA A 272 -7.92 -35.39 -10.63
N ALA A 273 -8.82 -35.09 -9.69
CA ALA A 273 -8.49 -34.54 -8.38
C ALA A 273 -7.45 -35.38 -7.62
N ARG A 274 -7.65 -36.70 -7.53
CA ARG A 274 -6.69 -37.63 -6.90
C ARG A 274 -5.33 -37.60 -7.60
N LYS A 275 -5.33 -37.69 -8.94
CA LYS A 275 -4.11 -37.66 -9.74
C LYS A 275 -3.33 -36.37 -9.50
N SER A 276 -4.01 -35.22 -9.40
CA SER A 276 -3.36 -33.93 -9.15
C SER A 276 -2.71 -33.84 -7.77
N VAL A 277 -3.34 -34.36 -6.71
CA VAL A 277 -2.73 -34.39 -5.36
C VAL A 277 -1.55 -35.37 -5.32
N TRP A 278 -1.69 -36.56 -5.91
CA TRP A 278 -0.63 -37.58 -5.95
C TRP A 278 0.63 -37.06 -6.64
N LEU A 279 0.46 -36.44 -7.82
CA LEU A 279 1.58 -35.85 -8.54
C LEU A 279 2.24 -34.72 -7.73
N ASN A 280 1.47 -33.94 -6.98
CA ASN A 280 2.04 -32.91 -6.11
C ASN A 280 2.90 -33.50 -4.98
N VAL A 281 2.48 -34.60 -4.36
CA VAL A 281 3.30 -35.32 -3.35
C VAL A 281 4.63 -35.77 -3.97
N VAL A 282 4.59 -36.41 -5.15
CA VAL A 282 5.80 -36.89 -5.84
C VAL A 282 6.70 -35.72 -6.27
N CYS A 283 6.14 -34.66 -6.84
CA CYS A 283 6.90 -33.51 -7.31
C CYS A 283 7.51 -32.67 -6.18
N SER A 284 7.06 -32.81 -4.94
CA SER A 284 7.67 -32.15 -3.78
C SER A 284 9.08 -32.68 -3.45
N VAL A 285 9.37 -33.94 -3.81
CA VAL A 285 10.66 -34.61 -3.59
C VAL A 285 11.82 -33.91 -4.31
N PRO A 286 11.80 -33.71 -5.64
CA PRO A 286 12.91 -33.05 -6.33
C PRO A 286 13.11 -31.61 -5.86
N ILE A 287 12.02 -30.88 -5.55
CA ILE A 287 12.11 -29.49 -5.10
C ILE A 287 12.79 -29.40 -3.72
N SER A 288 12.36 -30.21 -2.74
CA SER A 288 13.02 -30.23 -1.43
C SER A 288 14.47 -30.71 -1.50
N THR A 289 14.77 -31.64 -2.41
CA THR A 289 16.15 -32.10 -2.66
C THR A 289 17.01 -30.96 -3.18
N ILE A 290 16.49 -30.17 -4.12
CA ILE A 290 17.16 -28.96 -4.63
C ILE A 290 17.49 -27.98 -3.48
N TYR A 291 16.53 -27.70 -2.58
CA TYR A 291 16.80 -26.80 -1.45
C TYR A 291 17.88 -27.32 -0.51
N CYS A 292 17.84 -28.60 -0.18
CA CYS A 292 18.86 -29.20 0.68
C CYS A 292 20.23 -29.17 0.00
N PHE A 293 20.28 -29.45 -1.30
CA PHE A 293 21.51 -29.41 -2.08
C PHE A 293 22.12 -28.00 -2.14
N ILE A 294 21.29 -26.96 -2.31
CA ILE A 294 21.76 -25.56 -2.21
C ILE A 294 22.37 -25.30 -0.82
N GLY A 295 21.78 -25.80 0.26
CA GLY A 295 22.35 -25.68 1.61
C GLY A 295 23.75 -26.29 1.73
N LEU A 296 23.99 -27.45 1.09
CA LEU A 296 25.32 -28.07 1.02
C LEU A 296 26.31 -27.21 0.22
N ILE A 297 25.89 -26.60 -0.88
CA ILE A 297 26.71 -25.66 -1.67
C ILE A 297 27.09 -24.44 -0.82
N LEU A 298 26.12 -23.84 -0.12
CA LEU A 298 26.37 -22.70 0.77
C LEU A 298 27.41 -23.05 1.82
N TYR A 299 27.34 -24.27 2.38
CA TYR A 299 28.27 -24.72 3.39
C TYR A 299 29.68 -24.94 2.84
N ALA A 300 29.81 -25.54 1.66
CA ALA A 300 31.10 -25.70 1.00
C ALA A 300 31.75 -24.35 0.61
N MET A 301 30.94 -23.34 0.25
CA MET A 301 31.43 -21.98 -0.06
C MET A 301 31.97 -21.25 1.17
N TYR A 302 31.22 -21.32 2.28
CA TYR A 302 31.51 -20.56 3.50
C TYR A 302 32.18 -21.38 4.61
N TRP A 303 32.69 -22.56 4.26
CA TRP A 303 33.34 -23.49 5.18
C TRP A 303 34.40 -22.82 6.09
N ASN A 304 35.26 -21.98 5.50
CA ASN A 304 36.36 -21.33 6.21
C ASN A 304 35.95 -20.09 7.00
N CYS A 305 34.84 -19.44 6.63
CA CYS A 305 34.45 -18.15 7.18
C CYS A 305 32.93 -18.03 7.17
N ASP A 306 32.32 -18.17 8.34
CA ASP A 306 30.87 -18.07 8.50
C ASP A 306 30.43 -16.60 8.32
N PRO A 307 29.53 -16.28 7.36
CA PRO A 307 29.04 -14.92 7.14
C PRO A 307 28.33 -14.32 8.34
N LEU A 308 27.76 -15.15 9.22
CA LEU A 308 27.08 -14.69 10.43
C LEU A 308 28.09 -14.23 11.49
N THR A 309 29.11 -15.04 11.79
CA THR A 309 30.15 -14.69 12.76
C THR A 309 31.04 -13.54 12.28
N SER A 310 31.27 -13.45 10.97
CA SER A 310 32.03 -12.36 10.35
C SER A 310 31.23 -11.07 10.12
N GLN A 311 29.98 -10.99 10.63
CA GLN A 311 29.09 -9.82 10.54
C GLN A 311 28.81 -9.35 9.11
N GLN A 312 28.87 -10.24 8.12
CA GLN A 312 28.44 -9.96 6.75
C GLN A 312 26.92 -10.01 6.61
N ILE A 313 26.25 -10.78 7.46
CA ILE A 313 24.79 -10.88 7.58
C ILE A 313 24.37 -10.74 9.04
N GLU A 314 23.16 -10.22 9.26
CA GLU A 314 22.57 -10.06 10.60
C GLU A 314 21.70 -11.26 10.99
N LYS A 315 21.06 -11.91 10.00
CA LYS A 315 20.13 -13.02 10.22
C LYS A 315 20.51 -14.24 9.35
N PRO A 316 20.34 -15.49 9.83
CA PRO A 316 20.62 -16.69 9.05
C PRO A 316 19.92 -16.76 7.69
N ASP A 317 18.69 -16.24 7.59
CA ASP A 317 17.87 -16.27 6.37
C ASP A 317 18.46 -15.41 5.22
N GLN A 318 19.46 -14.58 5.52
CA GLN A 318 20.18 -13.71 4.57
C GLN A 318 21.35 -14.43 3.87
N LEU A 319 21.68 -15.65 4.29
CA LEU A 319 22.81 -16.40 3.75
C LEU A 319 22.66 -16.68 2.24
N PHE A 320 21.47 -17.08 1.82
CA PHE A 320 21.24 -17.45 0.43
C PHE A 320 21.26 -16.23 -0.54
N PRO A 321 20.60 -15.09 -0.23
CA PRO A 321 20.75 -13.87 -1.02
C PRO A 321 22.21 -13.36 -1.08
N LEU A 322 22.96 -13.43 0.02
CA LEU A 322 24.38 -13.07 0.03
C LEU A 322 25.18 -13.92 -0.97
N PHE A 323 24.98 -15.24 -0.94
CA PHE A 323 25.63 -16.16 -1.86
C PHE A 323 25.36 -15.84 -3.32
N VAL A 324 24.13 -15.50 -3.67
CA VAL A 324 23.76 -15.10 -5.03
C VAL A 324 24.53 -13.85 -5.45
N MET A 325 24.67 -12.86 -4.58
CA MET A 325 25.42 -11.66 -4.92
C MET A 325 26.92 -11.90 -5.03
N HIS A 326 27.51 -12.78 -4.22
CA HIS A 326 28.92 -13.14 -4.35
C HIS A 326 29.20 -13.97 -5.60
N THR A 327 28.30 -14.86 -5.98
CA THR A 327 28.57 -15.90 -6.98
C THR A 327 28.03 -15.53 -8.37
N MET A 328 26.87 -14.88 -8.42
CA MET A 328 26.08 -14.70 -9.64
C MET A 328 26.13 -13.27 -10.18
N SER A 329 26.62 -12.28 -9.40
CA SER A 329 26.74 -10.88 -9.85
C SER A 329 27.67 -10.69 -11.06
N SER A 330 28.60 -11.63 -11.28
CA SER A 330 29.47 -11.65 -12.46
C SER A 330 28.73 -11.84 -13.79
N VAL A 331 27.50 -12.39 -13.76
CA VAL A 331 26.68 -12.63 -14.94
C VAL A 331 25.45 -11.72 -14.89
N PRO A 332 25.35 -10.71 -15.78
CA PRO A 332 24.21 -9.79 -15.81
C PRO A 332 22.87 -10.54 -15.91
N GLY A 333 21.89 -10.16 -15.08
CA GLY A 333 20.54 -10.71 -15.12
C GLY A 333 20.32 -11.95 -14.23
N MET A 334 21.37 -12.62 -13.78
CA MET A 334 21.26 -13.81 -12.93
C MET A 334 20.76 -13.47 -11.50
N PRO A 335 21.25 -12.41 -10.82
CA PRO A 335 20.65 -11.92 -9.58
C PRO A 335 19.17 -11.52 -9.75
N GLY A 336 18.84 -10.87 -10.87
CA GLY A 336 17.46 -10.52 -11.22
C GLY A 336 16.55 -11.74 -11.40
N LEU A 337 17.03 -12.80 -12.05
CA LEU A 337 16.32 -14.07 -12.19
C LEU A 337 16.10 -14.75 -10.83
N PHE A 338 17.12 -14.78 -9.97
CA PHE A 338 17.02 -15.34 -8.62
C PHE A 338 15.91 -14.66 -7.83
N VAL A 339 15.96 -13.33 -7.72
CA VAL A 339 14.96 -12.56 -6.98
C VAL A 339 13.57 -12.70 -7.59
N SER A 340 13.47 -12.72 -8.92
CA SER A 340 12.21 -13.01 -9.60
C SER A 340 11.64 -14.36 -9.17
N GLY A 341 12.49 -15.39 -9.04
CA GLY A 341 12.11 -16.70 -8.50
C GLY A 341 11.59 -16.63 -7.06
N VAL A 342 12.26 -15.90 -6.16
CA VAL A 342 11.80 -15.71 -4.77
C VAL A 342 10.45 -14.99 -4.74
N TYR A 343 10.27 -13.96 -5.57
CA TYR A 343 9.00 -13.24 -5.72
C TYR A 343 7.90 -14.12 -6.27
N CYS A 344 8.18 -14.92 -7.30
CA CYS A 344 7.24 -15.88 -7.86
C CYS A 344 6.72 -16.86 -6.79
N ALA A 345 7.63 -17.41 -5.97
CA ALA A 345 7.26 -18.29 -4.86
C ALA A 345 6.43 -17.59 -3.77
N ALA A 346 6.72 -16.32 -3.46
CA ALA A 346 5.91 -15.57 -2.50
C ALA A 346 4.52 -15.23 -3.06
N LEU A 347 4.45 -14.77 -4.31
CA LEU A 347 3.23 -14.34 -4.98
C LEU A 347 2.25 -15.51 -5.19
N SER A 348 2.72 -16.71 -5.58
CA SER A 348 1.87 -17.90 -5.75
C SER A 348 1.22 -18.36 -4.44
N THR A 349 1.96 -18.31 -3.33
CA THR A 349 1.45 -18.66 -2.01
C THR A 349 0.51 -17.56 -1.49
N THR A 350 0.88 -16.29 -1.56
CA THR A 350 0.06 -15.16 -1.07
C THR A 350 -1.26 -15.05 -1.83
N SER A 351 -1.27 -15.19 -3.16
CA SER A 351 -2.51 -15.16 -3.95
C SER A 351 -3.48 -16.29 -3.56
N SER A 352 -2.96 -17.48 -3.29
CA SER A 352 -3.74 -18.62 -2.84
C SER A 352 -4.34 -18.43 -1.45
N ILE A 353 -3.58 -17.80 -0.54
CA ILE A 353 -4.06 -17.45 0.79
C ILE A 353 -5.16 -16.40 0.72
N LEU A 354 -4.96 -15.31 -0.03
CA LEU A 354 -5.96 -14.24 -0.17
C LEU A 354 -7.26 -14.77 -0.79
N ASN A 355 -7.18 -15.65 -1.79
CA ASN A 355 -8.35 -16.30 -2.37
C ASN A 355 -9.05 -17.25 -1.39
N SER A 356 -8.28 -17.96 -0.57
CA SER A 356 -8.81 -18.84 0.49
C SER A 356 -9.52 -18.04 1.59
N LEU A 357 -8.91 -16.96 2.06
CA LEU A 357 -9.47 -16.03 3.06
C LEU A 357 -10.79 -15.42 2.56
N ALA A 358 -10.85 -15.01 1.30
CA ALA A 358 -12.07 -14.50 0.68
C ALA A 358 -13.18 -15.57 0.62
N ALA A 359 -12.84 -16.82 0.32
CA ALA A 359 -13.81 -17.91 0.26
C ALA A 359 -14.37 -18.28 1.64
N ILE A 360 -13.49 -18.47 2.64
CA ILE A 360 -13.87 -18.79 4.02
C ILE A 360 -14.77 -17.69 4.56
N THR A 361 -14.35 -16.42 4.45
CA THR A 361 -15.13 -15.30 4.98
C THR A 361 -16.49 -15.16 4.32
N LEU A 362 -16.57 -15.31 2.99
CA LEU A 362 -17.85 -15.26 2.29
C LEU A 362 -18.78 -16.40 2.74
N GLN A 363 -18.28 -17.64 2.74
CA GLN A 363 -19.11 -18.83 2.94
C GLN A 363 -19.45 -19.07 4.41
N ASP A 364 -18.51 -18.82 5.33
CA ASP A 364 -18.63 -19.13 6.76
C ASP A 364 -19.16 -17.96 7.58
N HIS A 365 -18.93 -16.71 7.16
CA HIS A 365 -19.30 -15.54 7.96
C HIS A 365 -20.37 -14.65 7.32
N ILE A 366 -20.41 -14.52 6.00
CA ILE A 366 -21.34 -13.60 5.32
C ILE A 366 -22.63 -14.31 4.90
N LYS A 367 -22.54 -15.35 4.07
CA LYS A 367 -23.72 -16.08 3.56
C LYS A 367 -24.64 -16.65 4.65
N PRO A 368 -24.14 -17.16 5.80
CA PRO A 368 -25.02 -17.66 6.86
C PRO A 368 -25.89 -16.54 7.46
N ARG A 369 -25.41 -15.30 7.46
CA ARG A 369 -26.12 -14.11 7.97
C ARG A 369 -26.98 -13.44 6.90
N TRP A 370 -26.55 -13.49 5.63
CA TRP A 370 -27.28 -12.90 4.49
C TRP A 370 -27.66 -13.97 3.47
N LYS A 371 -28.87 -14.54 3.63
CA LYS A 371 -29.33 -15.71 2.85
C LYS A 371 -29.65 -15.41 1.37
N ASN A 372 -29.90 -14.15 0.98
CA ASN A 372 -30.33 -13.76 -0.38
C ASN A 372 -29.34 -12.84 -1.11
N VAL A 373 -28.04 -13.16 -1.10
CA VAL A 373 -27.04 -12.39 -1.86
C VAL A 373 -26.94 -12.94 -3.28
N SER A 374 -27.22 -12.09 -4.29
CA SER A 374 -27.05 -12.49 -5.69
C SER A 374 -25.59 -12.77 -6.02
N ASP A 375 -25.32 -13.69 -6.95
CA ASP A 375 -23.95 -14.11 -7.31
C ASP A 375 -23.04 -12.94 -7.70
N LYS A 376 -23.58 -11.94 -8.40
CA LYS A 376 -22.83 -10.72 -8.75
C LYS A 376 -22.42 -9.92 -7.50
N LYS A 377 -23.33 -9.77 -6.54
CA LYS A 377 -23.05 -9.09 -5.27
C LYS A 377 -22.07 -9.90 -4.43
N ALA A 378 -22.26 -11.21 -4.33
CA ALA A 378 -21.37 -12.10 -3.58
C ALA A 378 -19.94 -12.08 -4.16
N THR A 379 -19.80 -12.11 -5.48
CA THR A 379 -18.49 -12.03 -6.14
C THR A 379 -17.83 -10.69 -5.90
N PHE A 380 -18.57 -9.58 -6.00
CA PHE A 380 -18.03 -8.25 -5.67
C PHE A 380 -17.57 -8.16 -4.20
N ILE A 381 -18.37 -8.68 -3.28
CA ILE A 381 -18.02 -8.77 -1.85
C ILE A 381 -16.72 -9.58 -1.67
N SER A 382 -16.57 -10.73 -2.35
CA SER A 382 -15.34 -11.52 -2.29
C SER A 382 -14.11 -10.77 -2.78
N LYS A 383 -14.24 -9.95 -3.83
CA LYS A 383 -13.15 -9.09 -4.31
C LYS A 383 -12.77 -8.05 -3.24
N CYS A 384 -13.75 -7.40 -2.63
CA CYS A 384 -13.49 -6.45 -1.54
C CYS A 384 -12.82 -7.13 -0.34
N ILE A 385 -13.22 -8.36 0.00
CA ILE A 385 -12.62 -9.13 1.09
C ILE A 385 -11.16 -9.46 0.76
N ALA A 386 -10.87 -9.99 -0.43
CA ALA A 386 -9.51 -10.27 -0.86
C ALA A 386 -8.60 -9.02 -0.78
N ALA A 387 -9.11 -7.87 -1.25
CA ALA A 387 -8.40 -6.60 -1.15
C ALA A 387 -8.16 -6.16 0.30
N SER A 388 -9.17 -6.30 1.17
CA SER A 388 -9.05 -5.96 2.58
C SER A 388 -8.01 -6.83 3.31
N TYR A 389 -7.95 -8.14 3.01
CA TYR A 389 -6.95 -9.01 3.60
C TYR A 389 -5.54 -8.71 3.11
N GLY A 390 -5.37 -8.22 1.87
CA GLY A 390 -4.07 -7.70 1.41
C GLY A 390 -3.57 -6.54 2.29
N LEU A 391 -4.46 -5.62 2.67
CA LEU A 391 -4.13 -4.53 3.60
C LEU A 391 -3.86 -5.03 5.03
N VAL A 392 -4.65 -5.99 5.51
CA VAL A 392 -4.43 -6.59 6.85
C VAL A 392 -3.09 -7.33 6.90
N CYS A 393 -2.70 -8.04 5.83
CA CYS A 393 -1.39 -8.68 5.74
C CYS A 393 -0.25 -7.66 5.82
N LEU A 394 -0.39 -6.49 5.17
CA LEU A 394 0.60 -5.41 5.23
C LEU A 394 0.81 -4.92 6.67
N VAL A 395 -0.28 -4.72 7.42
CA VAL A 395 -0.23 -4.34 8.84
C VAL A 395 0.43 -5.45 9.67
N MET A 396 0.09 -6.72 9.40
CA MET A 396 0.66 -7.86 10.12
C MET A 396 2.17 -8.05 9.83
N ILE A 397 2.65 -7.71 8.62
CA ILE A 397 4.08 -7.72 8.30
C ILE A 397 4.85 -6.81 9.27
N ALA A 398 4.31 -5.63 9.59
CA ALA A 398 4.93 -4.71 10.56
C ALA A 398 5.17 -5.34 11.93
N ALA A 399 4.24 -6.18 12.39
CA ALA A 399 4.33 -6.85 13.68
C ALA A 399 5.38 -7.98 13.69
N ILE A 400 5.54 -8.70 12.58
CA ILE A 400 6.44 -9.87 12.53
C ILE A 400 7.90 -9.52 12.20
N MET A 401 8.19 -8.31 11.70
CA MET A 401 9.55 -7.91 11.31
C MET A 401 10.58 -7.96 12.45
N ASN A 402 10.09 -7.84 13.69
CA ASN A 402 10.92 -7.89 14.91
C ASN A 402 11.07 -9.31 15.48
N LEU A 403 10.48 -10.32 14.85
CA LEU A 403 10.65 -11.72 15.25
C LEU A 403 11.99 -12.27 14.73
N GLY A 404 12.45 -13.38 15.34
CA GLY A 404 13.72 -14.05 15.06
C GLY A 404 13.81 -14.67 13.66
N THR A 405 14.28 -15.91 13.53
CA THR A 405 14.40 -16.59 12.22
C THR A 405 13.02 -16.90 11.63
N ILE A 406 12.85 -16.64 10.33
CA ILE A 406 11.56 -16.67 9.63
C ILE A 406 10.90 -18.05 9.74
N ILE A 407 11.66 -19.13 9.46
CA ILE A 407 11.12 -20.49 9.49
C ILE A 407 10.72 -20.92 10.90
N GLN A 408 11.57 -20.70 11.90
CA GLN A 408 11.28 -21.17 13.26
C GLN A 408 10.07 -20.41 13.82
N SER A 409 10.06 -19.08 13.72
CA SER A 409 8.91 -18.27 14.13
C SER A 409 7.63 -18.68 13.42
N MET A 410 7.66 -18.89 12.10
CA MET A 410 6.50 -19.39 11.34
C MET A 410 6.04 -20.77 11.83
N GLN A 411 6.95 -21.72 12.04
CA GLN A 411 6.59 -23.09 12.45
C GLN A 411 6.03 -23.15 13.86
N TYR A 412 6.60 -22.40 14.82
CA TYR A 412 6.04 -22.31 16.17
C TYR A 412 4.64 -21.71 16.16
N LEU A 413 4.41 -20.66 15.38
CA LEU A 413 3.12 -19.97 15.32
C LEU A 413 2.04 -20.78 14.59
N MET A 414 2.42 -21.60 13.61
CA MET A 414 1.46 -22.42 12.84
C MET A 414 1.24 -23.82 13.42
N GLY A 415 2.22 -24.39 14.13
CA GLY A 415 2.22 -25.79 14.55
C GLY A 415 1.01 -26.16 15.41
N GLY A 416 0.69 -25.34 16.42
CA GLY A 416 -0.46 -25.57 17.32
C GLY A 416 -1.78 -25.62 16.56
N ASN A 417 -2.08 -24.57 15.78
CA ASN A 417 -3.35 -24.50 15.05
C ASN A 417 -3.48 -25.59 13.96
N MET A 418 -2.38 -25.93 13.27
CA MET A 418 -2.40 -27.00 12.27
C MET A 418 -2.72 -28.36 12.91
N GLY A 419 -2.19 -28.64 14.10
CA GLY A 419 -2.48 -29.85 14.86
C GLY A 419 -3.93 -29.90 15.35
N ALA A 420 -4.42 -28.83 15.96
CA ALA A 420 -5.79 -28.75 16.47
C ALA A 420 -6.83 -28.90 15.35
N THR A 421 -6.63 -28.21 14.22
CA THR A 421 -7.53 -28.29 13.06
C THR A 421 -7.50 -29.69 12.45
N LEU A 422 -6.31 -30.27 12.25
CA LEU A 422 -6.19 -31.64 11.73
C LEU A 422 -6.89 -32.65 12.63
N GLY A 423 -6.70 -32.55 13.96
CA GLY A 423 -7.36 -33.42 14.94
C GLY A 423 -8.88 -33.34 14.88
N LEU A 424 -9.44 -32.14 14.73
CA LEU A 424 -10.89 -31.93 14.58
C LEU A 424 -11.45 -32.63 13.33
N PHE A 425 -10.79 -32.47 12.18
CA PHE A 425 -11.23 -33.11 10.94
C PHE A 425 -11.00 -34.61 10.93
N PHE A 426 -9.88 -35.08 11.48
CA PHE A 426 -9.61 -36.50 11.64
C PHE A 426 -10.67 -37.17 12.54
N LEU A 427 -11.00 -36.54 13.68
CA LEU A 427 -12.08 -37.00 14.57
C LEU A 427 -13.43 -37.03 13.85
N GLY A 428 -13.77 -35.98 13.09
CA GLY A 428 -15.03 -35.91 12.36
C GLY A 428 -15.18 -37.02 11.31
N LEU A 429 -14.11 -37.31 10.57
CA LEU A 429 -14.12 -38.24 9.44
C LEU A 429 -13.95 -39.70 9.86
N MET A 430 -13.06 -39.97 10.83
CA MET A 430 -12.66 -41.34 11.19
C MET A 430 -13.45 -41.89 12.38
N ASN A 431 -14.13 -41.05 13.17
CA ASN A 431 -14.91 -41.47 14.33
C ASN A 431 -16.42 -41.25 14.12
N PRO A 432 -17.20 -42.32 13.84
CA PRO A 432 -18.65 -42.23 13.69
C PRO A 432 -19.36 -41.75 14.98
N TRP A 433 -18.81 -42.03 16.16
CA TRP A 433 -19.44 -41.76 17.44
C TRP A 433 -19.26 -40.32 17.94
N ALA A 434 -18.38 -39.53 17.31
CA ALA A 434 -18.07 -38.16 17.74
C ALA A 434 -19.22 -37.17 17.45
N ASN A 435 -20.06 -36.86 18.44
CA ASN A 435 -21.29 -36.07 18.21
C ASN A 435 -21.26 -34.65 18.79
N SER A 436 -22.18 -33.80 18.32
CA SER A 436 -22.32 -32.39 18.69
C SER A 436 -22.98 -32.12 20.05
N LYS A 437 -23.13 -33.14 20.93
CA LYS A 437 -23.67 -32.94 22.29
C LYS A 437 -22.91 -31.77 22.96
N ARG A 438 -23.63 -30.87 23.65
CA ARG A 438 -23.08 -29.63 24.25
C ARG A 438 -21.75 -29.84 24.99
N ARG A 439 -21.56 -30.98 25.65
CA ARG A 439 -20.31 -31.37 26.34
C ARG A 439 -19.12 -31.55 25.37
N TYR A 440 -19.31 -32.23 24.24
CA TYR A 440 -18.27 -32.41 23.21
C TYR A 440 -17.96 -31.13 22.43
N SER A 441 -18.99 -30.32 22.15
CA SER A 441 -18.81 -28.98 21.56
C SER A 441 -17.97 -28.07 22.47
N ARG A 442 -18.23 -28.05 23.79
CA ARG A 442 -17.39 -27.34 24.77
C ARG A 442 -15.98 -27.92 24.87
N TYR A 443 -15.82 -29.24 24.81
CA TYR A 443 -14.50 -29.86 24.84
C TYR A 443 -13.67 -29.52 23.60
N LEU A 444 -14.28 -29.53 22.42
CA LEU A 444 -13.66 -29.09 21.16
C LEU A 444 -13.34 -27.58 21.19
N LEU A 445 -14.23 -26.76 21.72
CA LEU A 445 -13.98 -25.33 21.94
C LEU A 445 -12.84 -25.12 22.93
N ASN A 446 -12.75 -25.93 23.98
CA ASN A 446 -11.66 -25.88 24.95
C ASN A 446 -10.33 -26.31 24.31
N ILE A 447 -10.27 -27.35 23.47
CA ILE A 447 -9.05 -27.71 22.72
C ILE A 447 -8.63 -26.57 21.77
N LEU A 448 -9.60 -25.93 21.13
CA LEU A 448 -9.37 -24.78 20.25
C LEU A 448 -8.93 -23.51 21.04
N SER A 449 -9.40 -23.33 22.28
CA SER A 449 -9.08 -22.17 23.13
C SER A 449 -7.87 -22.36 24.06
N LEU A 450 -7.52 -23.61 24.40
CA LEU A 450 -6.38 -23.99 25.25
C LEU A 450 -5.08 -24.10 24.46
N ASP A 451 -5.07 -23.75 23.18
CA ASP A 451 -3.83 -23.68 22.42
C ASP A 451 -2.99 -22.53 23.01
N ASN A 452 -2.03 -22.86 23.87
CA ASN A 452 -1.08 -21.90 24.47
C ASN A 452 -0.37 -21.07 23.39
N ALA A 453 -0.33 -21.55 22.14
CA ALA A 453 0.12 -20.80 20.98
C ALA A 453 -0.74 -19.54 20.72
N ASN A 454 -2.06 -19.58 20.93
CA ASN A 454 -2.95 -18.42 20.76
C ASN A 454 -2.80 -17.40 21.90
N CYS A 455 -2.58 -17.86 23.14
CA CYS A 455 -2.29 -16.97 24.26
C CYS A 455 -0.89 -16.35 24.12
N PHE A 456 0.11 -17.13 23.69
CA PHE A 456 1.43 -16.63 23.31
C PHE A 456 1.36 -15.71 22.09
N LEU A 457 0.52 -15.98 21.09
CA LEU A 457 0.27 -15.12 19.93
C LEU A 457 -0.37 -13.81 20.33
N VAL A 458 -1.40 -13.80 21.19
CA VAL A 458 -2.03 -12.57 21.67
C VAL A 458 -1.06 -11.82 22.59
N THR A 459 -0.27 -12.51 23.42
CA THR A 459 0.70 -11.86 24.33
C THR A 459 1.91 -11.31 23.58
N VAL A 460 2.42 -12.01 22.57
CA VAL A 460 3.45 -11.50 21.65
C VAL A 460 2.87 -10.40 20.78
N PHE A 461 1.68 -10.55 20.21
CA PHE A 461 1.04 -9.53 19.36
C PHE A 461 0.72 -8.26 20.15
N VAL A 462 0.21 -8.37 21.37
CA VAL A 462 -0.08 -7.25 22.29
C VAL A 462 1.20 -6.69 22.93
N GLY A 463 2.20 -7.54 23.20
CA GLY A 463 3.48 -7.15 23.79
C GLY A 463 4.50 -6.57 22.79
N SER A 464 4.38 -6.91 21.50
CA SER A 464 5.22 -6.40 20.39
C SER A 464 4.57 -5.24 19.64
N LEU A 465 3.38 -4.81 20.09
CA LEU A 465 2.66 -3.64 19.60
C LEU A 465 3.41 -2.38 20.07
N SER A 466 4.58 -2.13 19.45
CA SER A 466 5.32 -0.88 19.63
C SER A 466 4.41 0.32 19.35
N SER A 467 4.67 1.46 19.99
CA SER A 467 3.99 2.74 19.69
C SER A 467 3.87 3.00 18.17
N LEU A 468 4.89 2.58 17.43
CA LEU A 468 4.98 2.64 15.97
C LEU A 468 3.86 1.87 15.24
N PHE A 469 3.41 0.70 15.73
CA PHE A 469 2.32 -0.04 15.11
C PHE A 469 0.98 0.70 15.22
N ILE A 470 0.73 1.34 16.38
CA ILE A 470 -0.48 2.15 16.58
C ILE A 470 -0.44 3.34 15.60
N ASP A 471 0.72 3.97 15.44
CA ASP A 471 0.92 5.06 14.48
C ASP A 471 0.64 4.63 13.04
N TYR A 472 1.19 3.49 12.60
CA TYR A 472 0.93 2.92 11.28
C TYR A 472 -0.54 2.53 11.08
N THR A 473 -1.19 2.03 12.13
CA THR A 473 -2.60 1.63 12.07
C THR A 473 -3.50 2.85 11.85
N ILE A 474 -3.25 3.96 12.55
CA ILE A 474 -3.99 5.21 12.36
C ILE A 474 -3.83 5.73 10.93
N LEU A 475 -2.61 5.73 10.40
CA LEU A 475 -2.33 6.11 9.01
C LEU A 475 -3.04 5.19 8.01
N ALA A 476 -2.93 3.88 8.19
CA ALA A 476 -3.58 2.90 7.31
C ALA A 476 -5.10 3.05 7.30
N LEU A 477 -5.71 3.30 8.47
CA LEU A 477 -7.15 3.54 8.59
C LEU A 477 -7.58 4.84 7.88
N ALA A 478 -6.83 5.93 8.04
CA ALA A 478 -7.12 7.20 7.36
C ALA A 478 -7.07 7.07 5.82
N LEU A 479 -6.06 6.37 5.31
CA LEU A 479 -5.89 6.09 3.89
C LEU A 479 -6.97 5.15 3.35
N ALA A 480 -7.27 4.08 4.08
CA ALA A 480 -8.32 3.12 3.73
C ALA A 480 -9.71 3.79 3.70
N ALA A 481 -10.02 4.63 4.68
CA ALA A 481 -11.28 5.37 4.72
C ALA A 481 -11.43 6.30 3.49
N SER A 482 -10.36 6.98 3.07
CA SER A 482 -10.35 7.79 1.84
C SER A 482 -10.61 6.94 0.59
N LEU A 483 -9.98 5.77 0.47
CA LEU A 483 -10.22 4.83 -0.63
C LEU A 483 -11.65 4.28 -0.65
N ILE A 484 -12.19 3.93 0.53
CA ILE A 484 -13.56 3.39 0.67
C ILE A 484 -14.59 4.42 0.22
N ILE A 485 -14.44 5.70 0.60
CA ILE A 485 -15.32 6.78 0.13
C ILE A 485 -15.25 6.89 -1.39
N GLY A 486 -14.05 6.89 -1.96
CA GLY A 486 -13.85 6.91 -3.41
C GLY A 486 -14.53 5.76 -4.14
N PHE A 487 -14.35 4.55 -3.61
CA PHE A 487 -14.93 3.34 -4.18
C PHE A 487 -16.45 3.28 -4.02
N TYR A 488 -16.98 3.79 -2.91
CA TYR A 488 -18.41 3.93 -2.68
C TYR A 488 -19.06 4.82 -3.76
N PHE A 489 -18.49 5.99 -4.04
CA PHE A 489 -19.01 6.87 -5.09
C PHE A 489 -18.80 6.34 -6.51
N ALA A 490 -17.77 5.53 -6.72
CA ALA A 490 -17.55 4.81 -7.96
C ALA A 490 -18.57 3.71 -8.26
N CYS A 491 -18.88 2.87 -7.26
CA CYS A 491 -19.68 1.67 -7.44
C CYS A 491 -21.17 1.88 -7.12
N CYS A 492 -21.48 2.66 -6.08
CA CYS A 492 -22.80 2.78 -5.49
C CYS A 492 -23.41 4.18 -5.61
N GLY A 493 -22.60 5.25 -5.56
CA GLY A 493 -23.04 6.66 -5.47
C GLY A 493 -23.49 7.33 -6.78
N GLY A 494 -23.86 6.55 -7.80
CA GLY A 494 -24.23 7.03 -9.14
C GLY A 494 -23.15 6.68 -10.16
N LYS A 495 -23.48 5.80 -11.12
CA LYS A 495 -22.58 5.46 -12.23
C LYS A 495 -22.28 6.75 -12.99
N GLN A 496 -21.11 7.36 -12.78
CA GLN A 496 -20.72 8.61 -13.42
C GLN A 496 -20.69 8.44 -14.94
N LYS A 497 -21.84 8.71 -15.57
CA LYS A 497 -22.11 8.40 -16.98
C LYS A 497 -21.90 9.63 -17.86
N THR A 498 -21.93 10.82 -17.27
CA THR A 498 -21.82 12.10 -17.97
C THR A 498 -20.65 12.92 -17.43
N THR A 499 -20.10 13.76 -18.29
CA THR A 499 -19.00 14.67 -17.92
C THR A 499 -19.45 15.73 -16.90
N ALA A 500 -20.71 16.17 -16.96
CA ALA A 500 -21.30 17.07 -15.98
C ALA A 500 -21.39 16.45 -14.58
N GLU A 501 -21.72 15.16 -14.48
CA GLU A 501 -21.71 14.46 -13.19
C GLU A 501 -20.27 14.29 -12.68
N TYR A 502 -19.34 13.93 -13.57
CA TYR A 502 -17.93 13.70 -13.22
C TYR A 502 -17.21 14.95 -12.73
N PHE A 503 -17.41 16.11 -13.36
CA PHE A 503 -16.69 17.35 -13.04
C PHE A 503 -17.47 18.34 -12.16
N LYS A 504 -18.81 18.36 -12.23
CA LYS A 504 -19.66 19.35 -11.54
C LYS A 504 -20.66 18.75 -10.57
N GLY A 505 -20.76 17.42 -10.47
CA GLY A 505 -21.69 16.77 -9.56
C GLY A 505 -23.17 17.10 -9.84
N ASN A 506 -23.52 17.41 -11.10
CA ASN A 506 -24.84 17.90 -11.55
C ASN A 506 -25.34 19.16 -10.84
N MET A 507 -24.45 19.98 -10.27
CA MET A 507 -24.80 21.22 -9.56
C MET A 507 -25.82 21.03 -8.43
N ASN A 508 -25.87 19.86 -7.81
CA ASN A 508 -26.87 19.54 -6.79
C ASN A 508 -26.23 19.12 -5.46
N MET A 509 -25.02 19.60 -5.19
CA MET A 509 -24.30 19.26 -3.97
C MET A 509 -24.70 20.20 -2.82
N LYS A 510 -24.77 19.64 -1.60
CA LYS A 510 -25.02 20.41 -0.39
C LYS A 510 -23.88 21.39 -0.13
N LEU A 511 -24.22 22.56 0.40
CA LEU A 511 -23.27 23.66 0.60
C LEU A 511 -22.13 23.30 1.58
N LEU A 512 -22.41 22.61 2.68
CA LEU A 512 -21.43 22.33 3.73
C LEU A 512 -20.25 21.44 3.23
N PRO A 513 -20.47 20.29 2.56
CA PRO A 513 -19.39 19.53 1.94
C PRO A 513 -18.55 20.35 0.95
N ILE A 514 -19.16 21.25 0.17
CA ILE A 514 -18.44 22.10 -0.78
C ILE A 514 -17.52 23.06 -0.02
N ILE A 515 -17.99 23.72 1.04
CA ILE A 515 -17.17 24.63 1.86
C ILE A 515 -15.97 23.88 2.46
N MET A 516 -16.22 22.73 3.09
CA MET A 516 -15.17 21.91 3.70
C MET A 516 -14.17 21.42 2.65
N SER A 517 -14.64 20.99 1.49
CA SER A 517 -13.75 20.62 0.38
C SER A 517 -12.92 21.81 -0.09
N MET A 518 -13.55 22.98 -0.32
CA MET A 518 -12.85 24.24 -0.63
C MET A 518 -11.76 24.56 0.38
N MET A 519 -12.02 24.35 1.68
CA MET A 519 -11.03 24.54 2.76
C MET A 519 -9.92 23.51 2.68
N ALA A 520 -10.23 22.23 2.50
CA ALA A 520 -9.26 21.15 2.47
C ALA A 520 -8.21 21.34 1.37
N SER A 521 -8.57 21.78 0.16
CA SER A 521 -7.54 22.06 -0.86
C SER A 521 -6.89 23.44 -0.75
N PHE A 522 -7.40 24.31 0.13
CA PHE A 522 -6.65 25.49 0.52
C PHE A 522 -5.56 25.11 1.53
N ILE A 523 -5.90 24.20 2.45
CA ILE A 523 -5.04 23.60 3.46
C ILE A 523 -4.16 22.53 2.81
N SER A 524 -3.08 22.96 2.18
CA SER A 524 -2.10 22.04 1.59
C SER A 524 -1.04 21.60 2.62
N SER A 525 -0.50 20.41 2.42
CA SER A 525 0.71 19.93 3.12
C SER A 525 1.86 20.93 3.06
N ASN A 526 2.02 21.62 1.92
CA ASN A 526 3.01 22.67 1.71
C ASN A 526 2.84 23.85 2.67
N MET A 527 1.61 24.32 2.88
CA MET A 527 1.34 25.40 3.83
C MET A 527 1.60 24.95 5.28
N MET A 528 1.19 23.71 5.59
CA MET A 528 1.33 23.18 6.94
C MET A 528 2.79 22.98 7.36
N LEU A 529 3.67 22.54 6.47
CA LEU A 529 5.09 22.36 6.79
C LEU A 529 5.89 23.65 6.58
N GLY A 530 5.57 24.42 5.53
CA GLY A 530 6.37 25.58 5.15
C GLY A 530 6.07 26.85 5.95
N ILE A 531 4.81 27.15 6.32
CA ILE A 531 4.50 28.38 7.08
C ILE A 531 5.15 28.36 8.47
N PRO A 532 5.08 27.26 9.25
CA PRO A 532 5.78 27.19 10.52
C PRO A 532 7.30 27.39 10.39
N ALA A 533 7.92 26.83 9.34
CA ALA A 533 9.35 27.01 9.05
C ALA A 533 9.68 28.47 8.68
N GLU A 534 8.82 29.14 7.90
CA GLU A 534 8.98 30.56 7.56
C GLU A 534 8.91 31.43 8.82
N VAL A 535 7.95 31.18 9.72
CA VAL A 535 7.81 31.93 10.96
C VAL A 535 8.96 31.65 11.93
N TYR A 536 9.43 30.40 12.00
CA TYR A 536 10.61 30.01 12.79
C TYR A 536 11.86 30.80 12.39
N HIS A 537 12.11 30.99 11.08
CA HIS A 537 13.32 31.65 10.59
C HIS A 537 13.21 33.16 10.44
N TYR A 538 12.03 33.71 10.12
CA TYR A 538 11.86 35.11 9.72
C TYR A 538 10.86 35.91 10.57
N GLY A 539 10.06 35.25 11.41
CA GLY A 539 9.09 35.90 12.31
C GLY A 539 7.66 35.93 11.79
N PHE A 540 6.79 36.61 12.54
CA PHE A 540 5.33 36.57 12.39
C PHE A 540 4.78 37.39 11.21
N ASP A 541 5.65 38.10 10.48
CA ASP A 541 5.32 38.99 9.37
C ASP A 541 4.38 38.33 8.33
N TYR A 542 4.54 37.03 8.06
CA TYR A 542 3.71 36.29 7.11
C TYR A 542 2.20 36.30 7.46
N TRP A 543 1.84 36.47 8.74
CA TRP A 543 0.44 36.55 9.18
C TRP A 543 -0.33 37.71 8.51
N TYR A 544 0.35 38.82 8.20
CA TYR A 544 -0.23 39.99 7.52
C TYR A 544 -0.75 39.70 6.12
N THR A 545 -0.39 38.56 5.52
CA THR A 545 -1.02 38.09 4.28
C THR A 545 -2.54 37.91 4.43
N LEU A 546 -3.07 37.71 5.63
CA LEU A 546 -4.51 37.62 5.85
C LEU A 546 -5.26 38.89 5.46
N LEU A 547 -4.67 40.08 5.62
CA LEU A 547 -5.34 41.34 5.29
C LEU A 547 -5.65 41.46 3.80
N GLY A 548 -4.74 41.02 2.93
CA GLY A 548 -4.95 41.06 1.49
C GLY A 548 -6.04 40.11 1.00
N SER A 549 -6.30 39.00 1.71
CA SER A 549 -7.33 38.04 1.30
C SER A 549 -8.75 38.62 1.42
N PHE A 550 -8.96 39.54 2.37
CA PHE A 550 -10.20 40.31 2.51
C PHE A 550 -10.41 41.39 1.45
N ILE A 551 -9.38 41.69 0.65
CA ILE A 551 -9.48 42.59 -0.51
C ILE A 551 -9.68 41.76 -1.77
N GLY A 552 -8.78 40.80 -2.03
CA GLY A 552 -8.81 39.96 -3.23
C GLY A 552 -10.01 39.02 -3.31
N GLY A 553 -10.45 38.48 -2.17
CA GLY A 553 -11.59 37.55 -2.07
C GLY A 553 -12.90 38.17 -2.55
N PRO A 554 -13.35 39.32 -2.01
CA PRO A 554 -14.54 40.02 -2.49
C PRO A 554 -14.49 40.37 -3.99
N ILE A 555 -13.33 40.81 -4.50
CA ILE A 555 -13.17 41.11 -5.93
C ILE A 555 -13.41 39.84 -6.77
N ALA A 556 -12.90 38.68 -6.36
CA ALA A 556 -13.20 37.41 -7.01
C ALA A 556 -14.68 37.03 -6.95
N ILE A 557 -15.34 37.20 -5.80
CA ILE A 557 -16.74 36.83 -5.55
C ILE A 557 -17.73 37.68 -6.35
N TYR A 558 -17.46 38.99 -6.47
CA TYR A 558 -18.37 39.94 -7.10
C TYR A 558 -17.99 40.28 -8.54
N GLY A 559 -16.72 40.20 -8.91
CA GLY A 559 -16.23 40.45 -10.27
C GLY A 559 -16.23 39.20 -11.16
N PHE A 560 -15.42 38.20 -10.79
CA PHE A 560 -15.11 37.05 -11.65
C PHE A 560 -16.20 35.96 -11.61
N MET A 561 -16.53 35.50 -10.40
CA MET A 561 -17.41 34.35 -10.19
C MET A 561 -18.81 34.49 -10.85
N PRO A 562 -19.47 35.67 -10.85
CA PRO A 562 -20.76 35.85 -11.50
C PRO A 562 -20.76 35.57 -13.00
N VAL A 563 -19.69 35.93 -13.69
CA VAL A 563 -19.54 35.73 -15.13
C VAL A 563 -19.40 34.25 -15.43
N PHE A 564 -18.48 33.57 -14.74
CA PHE A 564 -18.25 32.14 -14.94
C PHE A 564 -19.47 31.30 -14.59
N TYR A 565 -20.15 31.59 -13.48
CA TYR A 565 -21.37 30.87 -13.09
C TYR A 565 -22.50 31.05 -14.11
N LYS A 566 -22.62 32.24 -14.73
CA LYS A 566 -23.61 32.47 -15.80
C LYS A 566 -23.28 31.68 -17.07
N LEU A 567 -22.00 31.58 -17.42
CA LEU A 567 -21.54 30.87 -18.61
C LEU A 567 -21.51 29.35 -18.46
N GLN A 568 -21.65 28.82 -17.24
CA GLN A 568 -21.67 27.38 -16.99
C GLN A 568 -20.44 26.65 -17.57
N ILE A 569 -19.27 27.31 -17.54
CA ILE A 569 -18.01 26.76 -18.06
C ILE A 569 -17.54 25.57 -17.24
N THR A 570 -16.79 24.65 -17.85
CA THR A 570 -16.15 23.52 -17.15
C THR A 570 -14.66 23.76 -16.95
N SER A 571 -13.97 24.36 -17.93
CA SER A 571 -12.63 24.93 -17.82
C SER A 571 -12.71 26.45 -17.75
N ILE A 572 -11.89 27.06 -16.88
CA ILE A 572 -11.73 28.52 -16.80
C ILE A 572 -11.35 29.13 -18.16
N ASN A 573 -10.58 28.39 -18.97
CA ASN A 573 -10.06 28.89 -20.25
C ASN A 573 -11.12 28.95 -21.36
N GLU A 574 -12.30 28.36 -21.16
CA GLU A 574 -13.43 28.49 -22.11
C GLU A 574 -13.85 29.95 -22.28
N TYR A 575 -13.78 30.73 -21.20
CA TYR A 575 -14.05 32.18 -21.24
C TYR A 575 -13.08 32.91 -22.19
N LEU A 576 -11.80 32.54 -22.20
CA LEU A 576 -10.80 33.20 -23.04
C LEU A 576 -11.01 32.97 -24.53
N GLN A 577 -11.58 31.83 -24.92
CA GLN A 577 -12.00 31.63 -26.31
C GLN A 577 -13.17 32.54 -26.69
N GLN A 578 -14.16 32.65 -25.81
CA GLN A 578 -15.32 33.51 -26.08
C GLN A 578 -14.94 34.99 -26.12
N ARG A 579 -13.95 35.40 -25.30
CA ARG A 579 -13.53 36.78 -25.17
C ARG A 579 -12.47 37.21 -26.18
N PHE A 580 -11.54 36.30 -26.51
CA PHE A 580 -10.36 36.55 -27.33
C PHE A 580 -10.29 35.58 -28.51
N SER A 581 -9.59 34.45 -28.35
CA SER A 581 -9.37 33.49 -29.45
C SER A 581 -9.04 32.09 -28.95
N ASN A 582 -9.11 31.11 -29.85
CA ASN A 582 -8.68 29.74 -29.58
C ASN A 582 -7.19 29.66 -29.21
N THR A 583 -6.35 30.53 -29.79
CA THR A 583 -4.91 30.56 -29.50
C THR A 583 -4.66 30.97 -28.05
N VAL A 584 -5.34 32.03 -27.58
CA VAL A 584 -5.25 32.50 -26.20
C VAL A 584 -5.72 31.42 -25.23
N ARG A 585 -6.83 30.73 -25.54
CA ARG A 585 -7.31 29.58 -24.76
C ARG A 585 -6.26 28.47 -24.67
N PHE A 586 -5.63 28.10 -25.78
CA PHE A 586 -4.63 27.02 -25.83
C PHE A 586 -3.35 27.36 -25.06
N CYS A 587 -2.84 28.59 -25.20
CA CYS A 587 -1.66 29.04 -24.45
C CYS A 587 -1.93 29.09 -22.94
N SER A 588 -3.07 29.69 -22.54
CA SER A 588 -3.48 29.74 -21.14
C SER A 588 -3.68 28.34 -20.55
N SER A 589 -4.29 27.40 -21.29
CA SER A 589 -4.51 26.04 -20.81
C SER A 589 -3.19 25.27 -20.60
N LEU A 590 -2.20 25.43 -21.49
CA LEU A 590 -0.87 24.84 -21.31
C LEU A 590 -0.16 25.40 -20.07
N MET A 591 -0.20 26.72 -19.89
CA MET A 591 0.34 27.39 -18.71
C MET A 591 -0.33 26.87 -17.42
N CYS A 592 -1.67 26.76 -17.39
CA CYS A 592 -2.40 26.19 -16.27
C CYS A 592 -1.99 24.73 -16.00
N ILE A 593 -1.91 23.88 -17.03
CA ILE A 593 -1.52 22.47 -16.88
C ILE A 593 -0.15 22.36 -16.23
N PHE A 594 0.84 23.12 -16.73
CA PHE A 594 2.20 23.10 -16.19
C PHE A 594 2.23 23.51 -14.70
N SER A 595 1.63 24.65 -14.35
CA SER A 595 1.62 25.10 -12.95
C SER A 595 0.86 24.16 -12.02
N MET A 596 -0.21 23.52 -12.50
CA MET A 596 -0.94 22.54 -11.69
C MET A 596 -0.13 21.25 -11.46
N ILE A 597 0.62 20.77 -12.46
CA ILE A 597 1.53 19.61 -12.28
C ILE A 597 2.61 19.93 -11.25
N VAL A 598 3.24 21.11 -11.34
CA VAL A 598 4.25 21.57 -10.36
C VAL A 598 3.63 21.59 -8.96
N MET A 599 2.46 22.21 -8.80
CA MET A 599 1.77 22.31 -7.51
C MET A 599 1.39 20.94 -6.93
N ALA A 600 0.88 20.01 -7.74
CA ALA A 600 0.58 18.65 -7.30
C ALA A 600 1.84 17.91 -6.85
N SER A 601 2.93 18.07 -7.59
CA SER A 601 4.21 17.40 -7.30
C SER A 601 4.79 17.87 -5.97
N PHE A 602 4.80 19.19 -5.69
CA PHE A 602 5.16 19.70 -4.37
C PHE A 602 4.20 19.21 -3.28
N GLY A 603 2.89 19.25 -3.55
CA GLY A 603 1.87 18.78 -2.61
C GLY A 603 2.04 17.31 -2.20
N ILE A 604 2.52 16.46 -3.10
CA ILE A 604 2.86 15.05 -2.83
C ILE A 604 4.23 14.92 -2.13
N TYR A 605 5.22 15.76 -2.45
CA TYR A 605 6.56 15.68 -1.87
C TYR A 605 6.65 16.18 -0.42
N ALA A 606 5.92 17.23 -0.05
CA ALA A 606 5.88 17.75 1.32
C ALA A 606 5.50 16.71 2.40
N PRO A 607 4.37 15.96 2.30
CA PRO A 607 3.99 14.96 3.31
C PRO A 607 4.98 13.80 3.41
N VAL A 608 5.69 13.51 2.32
CA VAL A 608 6.67 12.43 2.23
C VAL A 608 7.87 12.71 3.11
N LEU A 609 8.35 13.96 3.13
CA LEU A 609 9.43 14.37 4.01
C LEU A 609 9.03 14.14 5.47
N ALA A 610 7.83 14.57 5.85
CA ALA A 610 7.29 14.35 7.19
C ALA A 610 7.18 12.86 7.54
N LEU A 611 6.66 12.04 6.62
CA LEU A 611 6.51 10.60 6.84
C LEU A 611 7.87 9.91 6.96
N SER A 612 8.84 10.25 6.11
CA SER A 612 10.17 9.64 6.15
C SER A 612 10.88 9.84 7.49
N GLN A 613 10.67 10.99 8.13
CA GLN A 613 11.24 11.30 9.44
C GLN A 613 10.47 10.64 10.59
N VAL A 614 9.15 10.51 10.48
CA VAL A 614 8.32 9.92 11.55
C VAL A 614 8.37 8.39 11.54
N THR A 615 8.36 7.79 10.35
CA THR A 615 8.16 6.34 10.20
C THR A 615 9.42 5.59 9.76
N GLY A 616 10.46 6.30 9.32
CA GLY A 616 11.63 5.68 8.69
C GLY A 616 11.34 5.09 7.30
N LEU A 617 10.15 5.35 6.72
CA LEU A 617 9.83 4.95 5.37
C LEU A 617 10.68 5.71 4.34
N SER A 618 11.07 5.03 3.26
CA SER A 618 11.77 5.68 2.16
C SER A 618 10.93 6.83 1.58
N VAL A 619 11.60 7.90 1.15
CA VAL A 619 10.97 9.02 0.46
C VAL A 619 10.19 8.51 -0.77
N TRP A 620 10.76 7.60 -1.55
CA TRP A 620 10.13 7.09 -2.77
C TRP A 620 8.90 6.21 -2.51
N THR A 621 8.87 5.43 -1.42
CA THR A 621 7.69 4.61 -1.08
C THR A 621 6.50 5.46 -0.71
N SER A 622 6.79 6.49 0.04
CA SER A 622 5.84 7.48 0.50
C SER A 622 5.27 8.24 -0.70
N ILE A 623 6.10 8.61 -1.68
CA ILE A 623 5.66 9.24 -2.93
C ILE A 623 4.73 8.30 -3.72
N LEU A 624 5.15 7.05 -3.94
CA LEU A 624 4.39 6.08 -4.74
C LEU A 624 3.04 5.75 -4.11
N THR A 625 2.99 5.53 -2.79
CA THR A 625 1.74 5.22 -2.09
C THR A 625 0.77 6.40 -2.11
N THR A 626 1.23 7.61 -1.79
CA THR A 626 0.41 8.84 -1.81
C THR A 626 -0.17 9.07 -3.21
N THR A 627 0.69 8.96 -4.23
CA THR A 627 0.29 9.20 -5.61
C THR A 627 -0.67 8.13 -6.10
N ALA A 628 -0.41 6.85 -5.80
CA ALA A 628 -1.28 5.75 -6.20
C ALA A 628 -2.66 5.89 -5.56
N ILE A 629 -2.74 6.11 -4.25
CA ILE A 629 -4.00 6.27 -3.51
C ILE A 629 -4.77 7.47 -4.06
N GLY A 630 -4.13 8.65 -4.12
CA GLY A 630 -4.71 9.88 -4.65
C GLY A 630 -5.25 9.72 -6.06
N THR A 631 -4.48 9.05 -6.93
CA THR A 631 -4.87 8.83 -8.33
C THR A 631 -6.04 7.86 -8.44
N ILE A 632 -6.03 6.75 -7.69
CA ILE A 632 -7.06 5.69 -7.78
C ILE A 632 -8.43 6.24 -7.40
N TYR A 633 -8.59 6.84 -6.22
CA TYR A 633 -9.93 7.26 -5.79
C TYR A 633 -10.46 8.45 -6.62
N THR A 634 -9.57 9.33 -7.08
CA THR A 634 -9.93 10.47 -7.94
C THR A 634 -10.40 9.98 -9.31
N THR A 635 -9.62 9.09 -9.93
CA THR A 635 -9.91 8.55 -11.26
C THR A 635 -11.27 7.85 -11.27
N ILE A 636 -11.56 7.04 -10.26
CA ILE A 636 -12.76 6.21 -10.28
C ILE A 636 -13.99 7.01 -9.81
N GLY A 637 -13.84 7.88 -8.79
CA GLY A 637 -14.94 8.50 -8.05
C GLY A 637 -15.36 9.91 -8.47
N GLY A 638 -14.59 10.64 -9.28
CA GLY A 638 -14.92 12.00 -9.77
C GLY A 638 -15.16 13.04 -8.67
N ILE A 639 -15.74 14.20 -9.02
CA ILE A 639 -15.81 15.35 -8.08
C ILE A 639 -16.60 15.05 -6.79
N LYS A 640 -17.65 14.23 -6.85
CA LYS A 640 -18.42 13.84 -5.64
C LYS A 640 -17.55 13.08 -4.65
N ALA A 641 -16.74 12.14 -5.13
CA ALA A 641 -15.80 11.41 -4.29
C ALA A 641 -14.75 12.36 -3.71
N VAL A 642 -14.14 13.20 -4.56
CA VAL A 642 -13.13 14.18 -4.15
C VAL A 642 -13.66 15.05 -3.01
N VAL A 643 -14.86 15.63 -3.16
CA VAL A 643 -15.47 16.48 -2.12
C VAL A 643 -15.68 15.74 -0.80
N TRP A 644 -16.16 14.49 -0.82
CA TRP A 644 -16.40 13.74 0.42
C TRP A 644 -15.11 13.20 1.04
N THR A 645 -14.11 12.84 0.25
CA THR A 645 -12.78 12.50 0.77
C THR A 645 -12.14 13.73 1.42
N ASP A 646 -12.28 14.91 0.82
CA ASP A 646 -11.76 16.16 1.35
C ASP A 646 -12.38 16.51 2.71
N VAL A 647 -13.68 16.24 2.90
CA VAL A 647 -14.37 16.44 4.20
C VAL A 647 -13.73 15.59 5.29
N LEU A 648 -13.54 14.30 5.04
CA LEU A 648 -12.89 13.40 6.00
C LEU A 648 -11.45 13.85 6.28
N GLN A 649 -10.71 14.17 5.22
CA GLN A 649 -9.32 14.58 5.27
C GLN A 649 -9.15 15.89 6.07
N LEU A 650 -10.05 16.85 5.91
CA LEU A 650 -10.08 18.08 6.70
C LEU A 650 -10.28 17.81 8.19
N LEU A 651 -11.20 16.91 8.55
CA LEU A 651 -11.48 16.59 9.96
C LEU A 651 -10.27 15.94 10.63
N ILE A 652 -9.61 15.00 9.95
CA ILE A 652 -8.38 14.36 10.44
C ILE A 652 -7.27 15.39 10.60
N PHE A 653 -7.12 16.28 9.62
CA PHE A 653 -6.16 17.38 9.66
C PHE A 653 -6.40 18.32 10.85
N ILE A 654 -7.64 18.75 11.10
CA ILE A 654 -7.97 19.63 12.24
C ILE A 654 -7.64 18.95 13.56
N ALA A 655 -7.99 17.66 13.69
CA ALA A 655 -7.68 16.87 14.88
C ALA A 655 -6.16 16.78 15.12
N ALA A 656 -5.39 16.45 14.09
CA ALA A 656 -3.93 16.41 14.14
C ALA A 656 -3.33 17.73 14.60
N THR A 657 -3.76 18.83 13.97
CA THR A 657 -3.21 20.16 14.24
C THR A 657 -3.52 20.63 15.67
N PHE A 658 -4.75 20.42 16.14
CA PHE A 658 -5.14 20.76 17.51
C PHE A 658 -4.34 19.96 18.55
N ALA A 659 -4.14 18.67 18.28
CA ALA A 659 -3.37 17.79 19.15
C ALA A 659 -1.89 18.23 19.24
N THR A 660 -1.29 18.63 18.11
CA THR A 660 0.08 19.12 18.06
C THR A 660 0.27 20.46 18.77
N ILE A 661 -0.65 21.41 18.61
CA ILE A 661 -0.59 22.70 19.33
C ILE A 661 -0.71 22.51 20.84
N THR A 662 -1.70 21.72 21.27
CA THR A 662 -1.97 21.53 22.70
C THR A 662 -0.79 20.86 23.40
N LYS A 663 -0.29 19.75 22.84
CA LYS A 663 0.85 19.04 23.41
C LYS A 663 2.14 19.86 23.30
N GLY A 664 2.32 20.57 22.19
CA GLY A 664 3.48 21.43 21.97
C GLY A 664 3.56 22.57 22.96
N ALA A 665 2.46 23.29 23.18
CA ALA A 665 2.42 24.39 24.13
C ALA A 665 2.67 23.92 25.58
N ILE A 666 2.17 22.74 25.95
CA ILE A 666 2.40 22.14 27.28
C ILE A 666 3.87 21.79 27.47
N ASN A 667 4.50 21.12 26.50
CA ASN A 667 5.89 20.65 26.64
C ASN A 667 6.92 21.80 26.64
N VAL A 668 6.63 22.92 25.95
CA VAL A 668 7.54 24.08 25.86
C VAL A 668 7.53 24.92 27.14
N GLY A 669 6.52 24.79 28.01
CA GLY A 669 6.40 25.57 29.26
C GLY A 669 5.24 26.55 29.29
N GLY A 670 4.28 26.43 28.37
CA GLY A 670 3.06 27.24 28.33
C GLY A 670 3.14 28.48 27.45
N LEU A 671 2.03 29.22 27.36
CA LEU A 671 1.88 30.37 26.46
C LEU A 671 2.80 31.54 26.81
N SER A 672 3.04 31.81 28.10
CA SER A 672 3.94 32.89 28.54
C SER A 672 5.35 32.67 28.02
N TYR A 673 5.90 31.47 28.23
CA TYR A 673 7.24 31.11 27.76
C TYR A 673 7.39 31.25 26.24
N ILE A 674 6.36 30.80 25.48
CA ILE A 674 6.36 30.95 24.02
C ILE A 674 6.44 32.43 23.63
N VAL A 675 5.65 33.29 24.25
CA VAL A 675 5.63 34.73 23.95
C VAL A 675 6.98 35.35 24.29
N ASP A 676 7.50 35.09 25.50
CA ASP A 676 8.76 35.69 25.98
C ASP A 676 9.94 35.36 25.05
N LYS A 677 10.10 34.09 24.68
CA LYS A 677 11.18 33.67 23.76
C LYS A 677 11.03 34.21 22.35
N ASN A 678 9.81 34.36 21.86
CA ASN A 678 9.59 34.94 20.54
C ASN A 678 9.77 36.47 20.51
N ILE A 679 9.60 37.16 21.65
CA ILE A 679 9.97 38.58 21.80
C ILE A 679 11.49 38.71 21.85
N GLU A 680 12.17 37.94 22.69
CA GLU A 680 13.64 37.90 22.76
C GLU A 680 14.28 37.62 21.38
N GLY A 681 13.65 36.75 20.59
CA GLY A 681 14.08 36.37 19.24
C GLY A 681 13.71 37.28 18.09
N ASN A 682 13.07 38.42 18.37
CA ASN A 682 12.51 39.31 17.35
C ASN A 682 11.56 38.60 16.35
N ARG A 683 10.88 37.53 16.77
CA ARG A 683 9.87 36.84 15.96
C ARG A 683 8.51 37.55 16.00
N LEU A 684 8.21 38.26 17.08
CA LEU A 684 6.99 39.06 17.28
C LEU A 684 7.23 40.56 17.07
N ARG A 685 8.08 40.92 16.10
CA ARG A 685 8.32 42.33 15.73
C ARG A 685 7.14 42.93 14.95
N ALA A 686 7.03 44.26 14.97
CA ALA A 686 6.09 44.97 14.11
C ALA A 686 6.51 44.86 12.64
N VAL A 687 5.53 44.66 11.74
CA VAL A 687 5.77 44.61 10.29
C VAL A 687 6.27 45.97 9.77
N SER A 688 7.25 45.95 8.87
CA SER A 688 7.78 47.17 8.27
C SER A 688 6.80 47.79 7.26
N PHE A 689 6.55 49.09 7.38
CA PHE A 689 5.77 49.88 6.41
C PHE A 689 6.64 50.58 5.34
N SER A 690 7.91 50.18 5.23
CA SER A 690 8.82 50.71 4.21
C SER A 690 8.37 50.37 2.78
N LEU A 691 8.74 51.23 1.83
CA LEU A 691 8.57 51.00 0.40
C LEU A 691 9.82 50.41 -0.27
N ASP A 692 10.87 50.11 0.49
CA ASP A 692 12.11 49.53 -0.05
C ASP A 692 11.87 48.11 -0.59
N PRO A 693 12.02 47.88 -1.91
CA PRO A 693 11.80 46.57 -2.52
C PRO A 693 12.87 45.53 -2.14
N LYS A 694 13.96 45.92 -1.48
CA LYS A 694 14.99 45.01 -0.99
C LYS A 694 14.59 44.30 0.30
N ILE A 695 13.61 44.84 1.03
CA ILE A 695 13.09 44.21 2.25
C ILE A 695 12.18 43.05 1.86
N ARG A 696 12.47 41.85 2.39
CA ARG A 696 11.74 40.61 2.07
C ARG A 696 10.22 40.77 2.21
N PHE A 697 9.76 41.26 3.37
CA PHE A 697 8.34 41.50 3.65
C PHE A 697 8.13 42.90 4.20
N THR A 698 7.31 43.67 3.49
CA THR A 698 6.73 44.93 3.95
C THR A 698 5.21 44.76 4.03
N ALA A 699 4.55 45.55 4.87
CA ALA A 699 3.10 45.52 5.02
C ALA A 699 2.39 45.72 3.67
N TRP A 700 2.88 46.69 2.87
CA TRP A 700 2.40 46.97 1.53
C TRP A 700 2.64 45.82 0.57
N GLY A 701 3.86 45.26 0.55
CA GLY A 701 4.20 44.14 -0.31
C GLY A 701 3.33 42.91 -0.03
N LEU A 702 3.15 42.55 1.25
CA LEU A 702 2.32 41.42 1.67
C LEU A 702 0.84 41.64 1.37
N LEU A 703 0.32 42.84 1.58
CA LEU A 703 -1.08 43.18 1.30
C LEU A 703 -1.38 43.09 -0.20
N ILE A 704 -0.54 43.68 -1.05
CA ILE A 704 -0.70 43.64 -2.51
C ILE A 704 -0.54 42.21 -3.04
N TYR A 705 0.53 41.52 -2.63
CA TYR A 705 0.76 40.13 -3.01
C TYR A 705 -0.43 39.24 -2.64
N SER A 706 -0.90 39.33 -1.41
CA SER A 706 -2.00 38.49 -0.94
C SER A 706 -3.33 38.85 -1.61
N ALA A 707 -3.61 40.13 -1.86
CA ALA A 707 -4.82 40.54 -2.60
C ALA A 707 -4.84 39.96 -4.02
N LEU A 708 -3.73 40.07 -4.77
CA LEU A 708 -3.61 39.50 -6.12
C LEU A 708 -3.68 37.96 -6.09
N LYS A 709 -2.98 37.33 -5.14
CA LYS A 709 -3.00 35.88 -4.95
C LYS A 709 -4.41 35.37 -4.64
N SER A 710 -5.12 35.98 -3.68
CA SER A 710 -6.48 35.59 -3.32
C SER A 710 -7.45 35.81 -4.47
N MET A 711 -7.32 36.90 -5.22
CA MET A 711 -8.12 37.14 -6.42
C MET A 711 -7.90 36.03 -7.46
N SER A 712 -6.65 35.63 -7.71
CA SER A 712 -6.33 34.52 -8.62
C SER A 712 -6.82 33.18 -8.10
N VAL A 713 -6.62 32.88 -6.81
CA VAL A 713 -6.98 31.58 -6.21
C VAL A 713 -8.50 31.39 -6.19
N TYR A 714 -9.27 32.40 -5.79
CA TYR A 714 -10.73 32.27 -5.70
C TYR A 714 -11.45 32.53 -7.03
N GLY A 715 -10.91 33.42 -7.86
CA GLY A 715 -11.52 33.83 -9.12
C GLY A 715 -11.14 32.92 -10.29
N LEU A 716 -9.87 32.56 -10.42
CA LEU A 716 -9.30 31.97 -11.64
C LEU A 716 -8.80 30.54 -11.49
N SER A 717 -8.64 30.05 -10.25
CA SER A 717 -8.23 28.66 -10.03
C SER A 717 -9.29 27.68 -10.51
N GLN A 718 -8.88 26.74 -11.36
CA GLN A 718 -9.72 25.64 -11.81
C GLN A 718 -10.30 24.83 -10.64
N LEU A 719 -9.54 24.69 -9.55
CA LEU A 719 -9.93 23.97 -8.33
C LEU A 719 -11.16 24.59 -7.68
N GLN A 720 -11.15 25.93 -7.52
CA GLN A 720 -12.24 26.65 -6.88
C GLN A 720 -13.44 26.78 -7.83
N LEU A 721 -13.20 27.02 -9.13
CA LEU A 721 -14.21 27.03 -10.18
C LEU A 721 -15.08 25.76 -10.13
N GLN A 722 -14.46 24.58 -10.13
CA GLN A 722 -15.20 23.31 -10.11
C GLN A 722 -16.12 23.19 -8.88
N ARG A 723 -15.67 23.66 -7.72
CA ARG A 723 -16.40 23.52 -6.45
C ARG A 723 -17.60 24.44 -6.35
N TYR A 724 -17.45 25.72 -6.67
CA TYR A 724 -18.61 26.62 -6.62
C TYR A 724 -19.58 26.35 -7.78
N MET A 725 -19.14 25.70 -8.86
CA MET A 725 -20.03 25.16 -9.91
C MET A 725 -20.83 23.94 -9.46
N CYS A 726 -20.44 23.25 -8.38
CA CYS A 726 -21.27 22.19 -7.78
C CYS A 726 -22.47 22.73 -6.99
N CYS A 727 -22.51 24.03 -6.72
CA CYS A 727 -23.61 24.68 -5.99
C CYS A 727 -24.86 24.84 -6.87
N PRO A 728 -26.06 24.65 -6.31
CA PRO A 728 -27.33 24.71 -7.07
C PRO A 728 -27.72 26.11 -7.51
N ASN A 729 -27.21 27.15 -6.85
CA ASN A 729 -27.49 28.52 -7.23
C ASN A 729 -26.29 29.45 -6.93
N LYS A 730 -26.29 30.60 -7.60
CA LYS A 730 -25.25 31.64 -7.47
C LYS A 730 -25.09 32.15 -6.03
N LYS A 731 -26.18 32.21 -5.25
CA LYS A 731 -26.13 32.67 -3.85
C LYS A 731 -25.35 31.67 -2.98
N ALA A 732 -25.57 30.38 -3.16
CA ALA A 732 -24.81 29.31 -2.51
C ALA A 732 -23.34 29.32 -2.94
N ALA A 733 -23.05 29.52 -4.23
CA ALA A 733 -21.70 29.69 -4.74
C ALA A 733 -20.96 30.90 -4.11
N ARG A 734 -21.62 32.06 -4.02
CA ARG A 734 -21.04 33.24 -3.34
C ARG A 734 -20.75 32.93 -1.88
N LYS A 735 -21.71 32.32 -1.18
CA LYS A 735 -21.58 31.98 0.24
C LYS A 735 -20.45 30.98 0.47
N SER A 736 -20.21 30.01 -0.42
CA SER A 736 -19.14 29.04 -0.26
C SER A 736 -17.75 29.68 -0.36
N VAL A 737 -17.55 30.57 -1.33
CA VAL A 737 -16.27 31.29 -1.50
C VAL A 737 -16.04 32.27 -0.35
N TRP A 738 -17.06 33.06 0.06
CA TRP A 738 -16.93 34.00 1.17
C TRP A 738 -16.53 33.26 2.46
N LEU A 739 -17.25 32.19 2.81
CA LEU A 739 -16.91 31.40 4.00
C LEU A 739 -15.48 30.83 3.94
N ASN A 740 -14.97 30.49 2.76
CA ASN A 740 -13.58 30.06 2.62
C ASN A 740 -12.58 31.17 2.95
N VAL A 741 -12.84 32.42 2.53
CA VAL A 741 -12.01 33.59 2.89
C VAL A 741 -11.95 33.75 4.41
N VAL A 742 -13.10 33.68 5.11
CA VAL A 742 -13.14 33.75 6.58
C VAL A 742 -12.37 32.60 7.22
N CYS A 743 -12.63 31.38 6.76
CA CYS A 743 -12.01 30.18 7.33
C CYS A 743 -10.49 30.11 7.10
N SER A 744 -9.94 30.89 6.17
CA SER A 744 -8.48 30.99 5.99
C SER A 744 -7.77 31.67 7.17
N VAL A 745 -8.46 32.55 7.90
CA VAL A 745 -7.92 33.28 9.07
C VAL A 745 -7.47 32.35 10.19
N PRO A 746 -8.34 31.48 10.76
CA PRO A 746 -7.91 30.58 11.84
C PRO A 746 -6.83 29.61 11.38
N VAL A 747 -6.87 29.15 10.12
CA VAL A 747 -5.87 28.21 9.57
C VAL A 747 -4.47 28.82 9.52
N ILE A 748 -4.32 29.99 8.91
CA ILE A 748 -3.01 30.66 8.80
C ILE A 748 -2.51 31.07 10.19
N THR A 749 -3.41 31.55 11.05
CA THR A 749 -3.07 31.90 12.44
C THR A 749 -2.51 30.69 13.20
N ILE A 750 -3.14 29.53 13.05
CA ILE A 750 -2.67 28.26 13.63
C ILE A 750 -1.26 27.91 13.14
N TYR A 751 -0.98 27.99 11.83
CA TYR A 751 0.35 27.67 11.31
C TYR A 751 1.42 28.65 11.75
N CYS A 752 1.12 29.95 11.80
CA CYS A 752 2.05 30.92 12.35
C CYS A 752 2.32 30.63 13.83
N PHE A 753 1.28 30.27 14.60
CA PHE A 753 1.43 29.94 16.01
C PHE A 753 2.28 28.68 16.23
N ILE A 754 2.15 27.65 15.40
CA ILE A 754 3.03 26.48 15.41
C ILE A 754 4.49 26.90 15.18
N GLY A 755 4.75 27.83 14.25
CA GLY A 755 6.11 28.37 14.03
C GLY A 755 6.70 29.04 15.27
N LEU A 756 5.89 29.78 16.04
CA LEU A 756 6.31 30.37 17.31
C LEU A 756 6.62 29.30 18.38
N ILE A 757 5.81 28.23 18.47
CA ILE A 757 6.08 27.09 19.36
C ILE A 757 7.41 26.43 18.99
N LEU A 758 7.63 26.16 17.70
CA LEU A 758 8.88 25.56 17.21
C LEU A 758 10.09 26.42 17.58
N TYR A 759 9.95 27.74 17.47
CA TYR A 759 11.02 28.67 17.81
C TYR A 759 11.33 28.68 19.31
N ALA A 760 10.31 28.68 20.16
CA ALA A 760 10.49 28.59 21.60
C ALA A 760 11.11 27.25 22.04
N MET A 761 10.75 26.13 21.40
CA MET A 761 11.32 24.81 21.68
C MET A 761 12.81 24.73 21.36
N TYR A 762 13.19 25.23 20.18
CA TYR A 762 14.56 25.16 19.65
C TYR A 762 15.35 26.45 19.86
N TRP A 763 14.95 27.27 20.84
CA TRP A 763 15.58 28.56 21.15
C TRP A 763 17.09 28.42 21.41
N ASN A 764 17.49 27.40 22.18
CA ASN A 764 18.89 27.18 22.57
C ASN A 764 19.73 26.46 21.50
N CYS A 765 19.09 25.73 20.59
CA CYS A 765 19.78 24.87 19.63
C CYS A 765 18.96 24.75 18.35
N ASP A 766 19.41 25.40 17.30
CA ASP A 766 18.80 25.32 15.97
C ASP A 766 19.07 23.95 15.34
N PRO A 767 18.03 23.15 15.02
CA PRO A 767 18.17 21.84 14.38
C PRO A 767 18.89 21.87 13.04
N LEU A 768 18.81 22.99 12.30
CA LEU A 768 19.46 23.12 11.00
C LEU A 768 20.97 23.30 11.16
N THR A 769 21.38 24.19 12.07
CA THR A 769 22.80 24.47 12.35
C THR A 769 23.48 23.28 13.05
N SER A 770 22.74 22.52 13.85
CA SER A 770 23.21 21.30 14.53
C SER A 770 23.17 20.02 13.66
N GLN A 771 22.87 20.14 12.37
CA GLN A 771 22.80 19.04 11.40
C GLN A 771 21.82 17.91 11.77
N GLN A 772 20.78 18.21 12.55
CA GLN A 772 19.69 17.27 12.84
C GLN A 772 18.68 17.18 11.69
N ILE A 773 18.60 18.24 10.87
CA ILE A 773 17.78 18.30 9.66
C ILE A 773 18.57 18.85 8.48
N GLU A 774 18.22 18.43 7.27
CA GLU A 774 18.85 18.90 6.02
C GLU A 774 18.12 20.10 5.42
N LYS A 775 16.79 20.18 5.59
CA LYS A 775 15.94 21.23 5.02
C LYS A 775 15.06 21.88 6.10
N PRO A 776 14.80 23.20 6.04
CA PRO A 776 13.91 23.89 6.98
C PRO A 776 12.51 23.28 7.11
N ASP A 777 11.98 22.71 6.03
CA ASP A 777 10.63 22.10 5.99
C ASP A 777 10.52 20.84 6.87
N GLN A 778 11.64 20.31 7.37
CA GLN A 778 11.73 19.16 8.28
C GLN A 778 11.62 19.53 9.77
N LEU A 779 11.59 20.82 10.10
CA LEU A 779 11.53 21.29 11.48
C LEU A 779 10.26 20.81 12.20
N PHE A 780 9.12 20.90 11.54
CA PHE A 780 7.84 20.55 12.16
C PHE A 780 7.67 19.03 12.39
N PRO A 781 8.02 18.14 11.44
CA PRO A 781 8.00 16.70 11.70
C PRO A 781 9.02 16.26 12.77
N LEU A 782 10.22 16.85 12.80
CA LEU A 782 11.21 16.60 13.86
C LEU A 782 10.61 16.90 15.24
N PHE A 783 9.96 18.07 15.38
CA PHE A 783 9.30 18.47 16.61
C PHE A 783 8.24 17.48 17.07
N VAL A 784 7.42 16.97 16.14
CA VAL A 784 6.41 15.95 16.45
C VAL A 784 7.08 14.68 16.98
N MET A 785 8.20 14.26 16.41
CA MET A 785 8.93 13.07 16.88
C MET A 785 9.53 13.27 18.27
N HIS A 786 10.13 14.42 18.56
CA HIS A 786 10.69 14.70 19.88
C HIS A 786 9.60 14.86 20.96
N THR A 787 8.48 15.48 20.62
CA THR A 787 7.47 15.92 21.59
C THR A 787 6.36 14.89 21.78
N MET A 788 5.97 14.18 20.71
CA MET A 788 4.75 13.37 20.66
C MET A 788 5.02 11.86 20.64
N SER A 789 6.28 11.41 20.51
CA SER A 789 6.65 9.98 20.56
C SER A 789 6.32 9.30 21.90
N SER A 790 6.23 10.08 22.98
CA SER A 790 5.82 9.59 24.31
C SER A 790 4.36 9.14 24.38
N VAL A 791 3.51 9.56 23.44
CA VAL A 791 2.09 9.20 23.40
C VAL A 791 1.81 8.35 22.16
N PRO A 792 1.56 7.03 22.32
CA PRO A 792 1.28 6.14 21.19
C PRO A 792 0.11 6.64 20.34
N GLY A 793 0.27 6.66 19.01
CA GLY A 793 -0.76 7.07 18.06
C GLY A 793 -0.74 8.55 17.66
N MET A 794 -0.06 9.41 18.44
CA MET A 794 -0.01 10.85 18.16
C MET A 794 0.88 11.19 16.94
N PRO A 795 2.09 10.62 16.78
CA PRO A 795 2.85 10.74 15.54
C PRO A 795 2.07 10.22 14.32
N GLY A 796 1.35 9.11 14.46
CA GLY A 796 0.50 8.55 13.40
C GLY A 796 -0.66 9.46 13.02
N LEU A 797 -1.31 10.11 14.00
CA LEU A 797 -2.36 11.10 13.75
C LEU A 797 -1.81 12.32 13.00
N PHE A 798 -0.65 12.84 13.42
CA PHE A 798 0.02 13.95 12.73
C PHE A 798 0.31 13.61 11.26
N VAL A 799 0.99 12.48 11.03
CA VAL A 799 1.31 11.99 9.68
C VAL A 799 0.06 11.81 8.84
N SER A 800 -1.00 11.24 9.43
CA SER A 800 -2.30 11.10 8.76
C SER A 800 -2.87 12.46 8.34
N GLY A 801 -2.80 13.47 9.20
CA GLY A 801 -3.21 14.84 8.89
C GLY A 801 -2.42 15.45 7.72
N VAL A 802 -1.10 15.30 7.72
CA VAL A 802 -0.21 15.77 6.64
C VAL A 802 -0.56 15.11 5.30
N TYR A 803 -0.79 13.79 5.33
CA TYR A 803 -1.19 12.99 4.17
C TYR A 803 -2.57 13.38 3.65
N CYS A 804 -3.54 13.55 4.55
CA CYS A 804 -4.88 13.99 4.21
C CYS A 804 -4.87 15.35 3.49
N ALA A 805 -4.07 16.31 3.96
CA ALA A 805 -3.89 17.61 3.31
C ALA A 805 -3.28 17.49 1.89
N ALA A 806 -2.27 16.63 1.73
CA ALA A 806 -1.65 16.36 0.44
C ALA A 806 -2.60 15.65 -0.55
N LEU A 807 -3.31 14.63 -0.07
CA LEU A 807 -4.26 13.86 -0.87
C LEU A 807 -5.43 14.73 -1.34
N SER A 808 -5.98 15.61 -0.50
CA SER A 808 -7.05 16.54 -0.87
C SER A 808 -6.61 17.52 -1.98
N THR A 809 -5.38 18.01 -1.87
CA THR A 809 -4.80 18.93 -2.87
C THR A 809 -4.57 18.20 -4.19
N THR A 810 -3.96 17.01 -4.12
CA THR A 810 -3.60 16.19 -5.29
C THR A 810 -4.82 15.71 -6.05
N SER A 811 -5.84 15.17 -5.35
CA SER A 811 -7.07 14.68 -5.98
C SER A 811 -7.81 15.78 -6.73
N SER A 812 -7.89 16.97 -6.14
CA SER A 812 -8.53 18.14 -6.74
C SER A 812 -7.78 18.62 -7.97
N ILE A 813 -6.45 18.59 -7.95
CA ILE A 813 -5.61 18.96 -9.11
C ILE A 813 -5.75 17.94 -10.23
N LEU A 814 -5.68 16.63 -9.95
CA LEU A 814 -5.83 15.59 -10.96
C LEU A 814 -7.19 15.66 -11.67
N ASN A 815 -8.27 15.90 -10.90
CA ASN A 815 -9.60 16.10 -11.46
C ASN A 815 -9.69 17.38 -12.33
N SER A 816 -9.03 18.45 -11.89
CA SER A 816 -8.95 19.72 -12.64
C SER A 816 -8.15 19.59 -13.93
N LEU A 817 -7.01 18.90 -13.91
CA LEU A 817 -6.17 18.61 -15.07
C LEU A 817 -6.93 17.78 -16.11
N ALA A 818 -7.71 16.78 -15.65
CA ALA A 818 -8.58 16.00 -16.53
C ALA A 818 -9.66 16.88 -17.19
N ALA A 819 -10.25 17.81 -16.45
CA ALA A 819 -11.26 18.72 -16.99
C ALA A 819 -10.69 19.68 -18.04
N ILE A 820 -9.56 20.34 -17.73
CA ILE A 820 -8.86 21.26 -18.64
C ILE A 820 -8.48 20.50 -19.92
N THR A 821 -7.84 19.34 -19.79
CA THR A 821 -7.36 18.59 -20.96
C THR A 821 -8.50 18.11 -21.84
N LEU A 822 -9.58 17.59 -21.25
CA LEU A 822 -10.75 17.17 -22.01
C LEU A 822 -11.39 18.36 -22.76
N GLN A 823 -11.64 19.46 -22.06
CA GLN A 823 -12.40 20.58 -22.59
C GLN A 823 -11.58 21.44 -23.55
N ASP A 824 -10.31 21.70 -23.23
CA ASP A 824 -9.46 22.66 -23.95
C ASP A 824 -8.63 22.00 -25.05
N HIS A 825 -8.31 20.71 -24.95
CA HIS A 825 -7.44 20.04 -25.93
C HIS A 825 -8.12 18.92 -26.74
N ILE A 826 -9.09 18.20 -26.16
CA ILE A 826 -9.72 17.04 -26.81
C ILE A 826 -11.01 17.42 -27.54
N LYS A 827 -12.00 17.97 -26.83
CA LYS A 827 -13.31 18.33 -27.42
C LYS A 827 -13.23 19.31 -28.59
N PRO A 828 -12.32 20.30 -28.63
CA PRO A 828 -12.21 21.20 -29.79
C PRO A 828 -11.79 20.46 -31.06
N ARG A 829 -11.03 19.36 -30.92
CA ARG A 829 -10.57 18.52 -32.04
C ARG A 829 -11.54 17.38 -32.37
N TRP A 830 -12.23 16.84 -31.36
CA TRP A 830 -13.21 15.75 -31.51
C TRP A 830 -14.61 16.18 -31.05
N LYS A 831 -15.41 16.70 -31.99
CA LYS A 831 -16.74 17.26 -31.71
C LYS A 831 -17.82 16.21 -31.37
N ASN A 832 -17.67 14.94 -31.82
CA ASN A 832 -18.69 13.89 -31.69
C ASN A 832 -18.35 12.79 -30.66
N VAL A 833 -17.83 13.17 -29.48
CA VAL A 833 -17.54 12.19 -28.41
C VAL A 833 -18.75 12.03 -27.50
N SER A 834 -19.29 10.82 -27.41
CA SER A 834 -20.40 10.52 -26.49
C SER A 834 -19.97 10.72 -25.03
N ASP A 835 -20.90 11.13 -24.17
CA ASP A 835 -20.63 11.43 -22.75
C ASP A 835 -19.94 10.28 -22.00
N LYS A 836 -20.31 9.04 -22.31
CA LYS A 836 -19.67 7.84 -21.75
C LYS A 836 -18.21 7.72 -22.17
N LYS A 837 -17.91 7.96 -23.46
CA LYS A 837 -16.53 7.95 -23.98
C LYS A 837 -15.72 9.10 -23.40
N ALA A 838 -16.28 10.31 -23.34
CA ALA A 838 -15.62 11.48 -22.76
C ALA A 838 -15.31 11.29 -21.28
N THR A 839 -16.22 10.67 -20.53
CA THR A 839 -15.99 10.35 -19.11
C THR A 839 -14.89 9.30 -18.96
N PHE A 840 -14.88 8.25 -19.79
CA PHE A 840 -13.80 7.25 -19.77
C PHE A 840 -12.43 7.86 -20.09
N ILE A 841 -12.36 8.72 -21.13
CA ILE A 841 -11.15 9.46 -21.49
C ILE A 841 -10.68 10.33 -20.32
N SER A 842 -11.59 11.02 -19.63
CA SER A 842 -11.26 11.84 -18.46
C SER A 842 -10.61 11.03 -17.34
N LYS A 843 -11.10 9.81 -17.09
CA LYS A 843 -10.51 8.89 -16.12
C LYS A 843 -9.09 8.48 -16.52
N CYS A 844 -8.88 8.14 -17.80
CA CYS A 844 -7.55 7.83 -18.31
C CYS A 844 -6.58 9.01 -18.17
N ILE A 845 -7.05 10.23 -18.42
CA ILE A 845 -6.23 11.45 -18.28
C ILE A 845 -5.87 11.70 -16.81
N ALA A 846 -6.83 11.57 -15.89
CA ALA A 846 -6.54 11.70 -14.46
C ALA A 846 -5.48 10.69 -14.01
N ALA A 847 -5.59 9.43 -14.47
CA ALA A 847 -4.61 8.39 -14.19
C ALA A 847 -3.22 8.71 -14.80
N SER A 848 -3.16 9.21 -16.04
CA SER A 848 -1.88 9.56 -16.67
C SER A 848 -1.19 10.73 -15.97
N TYR A 849 -1.94 11.73 -15.50
CA TYR A 849 -1.33 12.84 -14.76
C TYR A 849 -0.78 12.42 -13.40
N GLY A 850 -1.35 11.38 -12.77
CA GLY A 850 -0.73 10.75 -11.59
C GLY A 850 0.69 10.26 -11.88
N LEU A 851 0.90 9.60 -13.02
CA LEU A 851 2.23 9.16 -13.46
C LEU A 851 3.16 10.34 -13.82
N VAL A 852 2.63 11.37 -14.48
CA VAL A 852 3.42 12.58 -14.81
C VAL A 852 3.90 13.29 -13.55
N CYS A 853 3.07 13.36 -12.50
CA CYS A 853 3.48 13.92 -11.21
C CYS A 853 4.65 13.14 -10.60
N LEU A 854 4.69 11.80 -10.71
CA LEU A 854 5.83 11.00 -10.22
C LEU A 854 7.16 11.40 -10.86
N VAL A 855 7.15 11.63 -12.18
CA VAL A 855 8.35 12.06 -12.92
C VAL A 855 8.75 13.46 -12.48
N MET A 856 7.79 14.38 -12.33
CA MET A 856 8.07 15.75 -11.93
C MET A 856 8.58 15.86 -10.49
N ILE A 857 8.14 14.99 -9.58
CA ILE A 857 8.67 14.91 -8.21
C ILE A 857 10.17 14.60 -8.23
N ALA A 858 10.63 13.70 -9.12
CA ALA A 858 12.06 13.39 -9.27
C ALA A 858 12.90 14.64 -9.58
N ALA A 859 12.38 15.55 -10.41
CA ALA A 859 13.04 16.80 -10.74
C ALA A 859 13.02 17.80 -9.58
N ILE A 860 11.91 17.86 -8.83
CA ILE A 860 11.72 18.80 -7.72
C ILE A 860 12.55 18.43 -6.49
N MET A 861 12.89 17.16 -6.28
CA MET A 861 13.68 16.72 -5.12
C MET A 861 15.03 17.42 -4.99
N ASN A 862 15.59 17.88 -6.11
CA ASN A 862 16.87 18.59 -6.18
C ASN A 862 16.75 20.11 -5.97
N LEU A 863 15.52 20.64 -5.79
CA LEU A 863 15.29 22.06 -5.54
C LEU A 863 15.40 22.40 -4.04
N GLY A 864 15.55 23.69 -3.75
CA GLY A 864 15.68 24.25 -2.40
C GLY A 864 14.41 24.14 -1.54
N THR A 865 14.11 25.15 -0.71
CA THR A 865 12.92 25.09 0.17
C THR A 865 11.61 25.03 -0.62
N ILE A 866 10.60 24.34 -0.07
CA ILE A 866 9.33 24.08 -0.78
C ILE A 866 8.62 25.37 -1.12
N ILE A 867 8.45 26.28 -0.15
CA ILE A 867 7.71 27.54 -0.36
C ILE A 867 8.40 28.44 -1.38
N GLN A 868 9.72 28.63 -1.30
CA GLN A 868 10.42 29.50 -2.24
C GLN A 868 10.37 28.93 -3.65
N SER A 869 10.59 27.61 -3.81
CA SER A 869 10.54 26.95 -5.11
C SER A 869 9.16 27.08 -5.76
N ILE A 870 8.08 26.93 -4.98
CA ILE A 870 6.71 27.16 -5.44
C ILE A 870 6.53 28.62 -5.88
N GLN A 871 6.98 29.59 -5.07
CA GLN A 871 6.81 31.01 -5.39
C GLN A 871 7.55 31.40 -6.67
N TYR A 872 8.78 30.92 -6.87
CA TYR A 872 9.54 31.19 -8.09
C TYR A 872 8.91 30.54 -9.32
N LEU A 873 8.55 29.25 -9.24
CA LEU A 873 8.01 28.51 -10.40
C LEU A 873 6.57 28.91 -10.75
N MET A 874 5.75 29.30 -9.77
CA MET A 874 4.34 29.64 -9.98
C MET A 874 4.07 31.15 -10.08
N GLY A 875 4.90 31.99 -9.46
CA GLY A 875 4.64 33.43 -9.33
C GLY A 875 4.50 34.13 -10.68
N GLY A 876 5.44 33.89 -11.60
CA GLY A 876 5.41 34.47 -12.95
C GLY A 876 4.18 34.06 -13.76
N ASN A 877 3.77 32.79 -13.66
CA ASN A 877 2.61 32.28 -14.40
C ASN A 877 1.27 32.79 -13.82
N MET A 878 1.16 32.84 -12.49
CA MET A 878 -0.04 33.33 -11.82
C MET A 878 -0.31 34.79 -12.17
N GLY A 879 0.72 35.65 -12.18
CA GLY A 879 0.58 37.06 -12.56
C GLY A 879 0.11 37.24 -14.00
N ALA A 880 0.74 36.53 -14.96
CA ALA A 880 0.37 36.60 -16.38
C ALA A 880 -1.08 36.14 -16.62
N THR A 881 -1.49 35.03 -16.01
CA THR A 881 -2.86 34.50 -16.14
C THR A 881 -3.87 35.46 -15.52
N LEU A 882 -3.59 36.00 -14.34
CA LEU A 882 -4.44 36.98 -13.68
C LEU A 882 -4.63 38.24 -14.52
N GLY A 883 -3.53 38.76 -15.08
CA GLY A 883 -3.54 39.91 -15.99
C GLY A 883 -4.41 39.68 -17.22
N LEU A 884 -4.29 38.50 -17.85
CA LEU A 884 -5.08 38.14 -19.04
C LEU A 884 -6.60 38.13 -18.76
N PHE A 885 -7.01 37.50 -17.67
CA PHE A 885 -8.43 37.45 -17.30
C PHE A 885 -8.95 38.80 -16.82
N PHE A 886 -8.13 39.57 -16.10
CA PHE A 886 -8.49 40.93 -15.68
C PHE A 886 -8.68 41.84 -16.91
N LEU A 887 -7.78 41.74 -17.90
CA LEU A 887 -7.90 42.42 -19.19
C LEU A 887 -9.21 42.04 -19.88
N GLY A 888 -9.52 40.75 -19.98
CA GLY A 888 -10.74 40.28 -20.64
C GLY A 888 -12.04 40.74 -19.96
N LEU A 889 -12.09 40.69 -18.63
CA LEU A 889 -13.31 40.94 -17.86
C LEU A 889 -13.57 42.42 -17.59
N MET A 890 -12.52 43.21 -17.34
CA MET A 890 -12.66 44.61 -16.92
C MET A 890 -12.44 45.60 -18.07
N ASN A 891 -11.77 45.20 -19.16
CA ASN A 891 -11.46 46.08 -20.28
C ASN A 891 -12.25 45.66 -21.53
N PRO A 892 -13.38 46.33 -21.84
CA PRO A 892 -14.18 45.98 -23.02
C PRO A 892 -13.45 46.23 -24.34
N TRP A 893 -12.48 47.15 -24.37
CA TRP A 893 -11.68 47.49 -25.54
C TRP A 893 -10.56 46.49 -25.87
N ALA A 894 -10.22 45.59 -24.95
CA ALA A 894 -9.20 44.58 -25.20
C ALA A 894 -9.66 43.60 -26.30
N ASN A 895 -8.75 43.17 -27.16
CA ASN A 895 -9.03 42.20 -28.21
C ASN A 895 -7.91 41.16 -28.29
N SER A 896 -8.02 40.24 -29.25
CA SER A 896 -7.16 39.05 -29.33
C SER A 896 -5.77 39.30 -29.89
N LYS A 897 -5.55 40.45 -30.53
CA LYS A 897 -4.22 40.95 -30.90
C LYS A 897 -3.57 41.52 -29.66
#